data_AF-A0A5E8CKU0-F1
#
_entry.id   AF-A0A5E8CKU0-F1
#
_cell.length_a   1.000
_cell.length_b   1.000
_cell.length_c   1.000
_cell.angle_alpha   90.00
_cell.angle_beta   90.00
_cell.angle_gamma   90.00
#
_symmetry.space_group_name_H-M   'P 1'
#
loop_
_entity.id
_entity.type
_entity.pdbx_description
1 polymer ?
#
loop_
_entity_poly.entity_id
_entity_poly.type
_entity_poly.pdbx_seq_one_letter_code
_entity_poly.pdbx_strand_id
1 'polypeptide(L)'
;MNTILIKRISSLIQSTKDIPEDIPLMEDSALFQKLAVTINDREYEKINSNSTSLSQSSEMFYRNNLEKNKDALVDFPIFHIEKINKGIHIPGLYLHKNGYLVFLLSTFNSHPLPKPIIDFYKFKIKILLDFCKLKQCYVYRCHYDIISRHDYLKLKRNNYCLWTYQNTENSEYYRITNFEHDIIDSEPGLQEKYFPETITVPSRKRRLSEDHSESQSKKHKNENINWREWVSASKLRNFMINDPLLDWLEEYNITSIYDRPDRIGGNSSNSRSMFKQDNEFIALIKDKGLQFENEIFAFWKKKYSNNIIQIAESFQARDSTKVEKTLQLMKEGIPILYQPVLHNKKNKTYGCPDFLIRNDWLNKIFNKTDILSEDEMKMKSKNLESDYYYVVVDAKWSTLHLNANGITLRNQGSIPAYKAQILIYNMALGELQGMTPNKAYILGKKWTYTTKGVTYSGNNCFDKLGIIDYEASDNVYYEKVEEGLNWIRDVRNQGHNWSLLPTPSRIELYPNMCNEMDGNWKRLKGELADKIDEITLVWMCGPKNRSSAFENDVHKWTENECTSEVLGFKGQKIPGILDQILEVNRSDTLTILPRKIKNNDKNWQTKPKLEFFIDFETLTSIFNAQKIGESQQTGHDTESFIFMIGLGHTDPVTDKWVYKDFTVNNIDPVEEVRILNDMWTYIHDLCQKHTPNSAMPNFYHWSHAEPTCYRKALLRANNKFPNLEFADLLKVFKAEPIVVKGSLNFGLKSVAKALYQNKMIDTIWNTENPCSNGLTAMVLAWKTYQKTKLADIHESPVIQDIIKYNEMDCKVLWEIIKYLRDNHT
;
A
#
# COMPACT_ATOMS: atom_id res chain seq x y z
N MET A 1 46.31 -0.89 16.38
CA MET A 1 45.47 -1.54 15.36
C MET A 1 45.66 -0.77 14.07
N ASN A 2 46.55 -1.19 13.15
CA ASN A 2 46.11 -2.07 12.07
C ASN A 2 47.26 -2.95 11.52
N THR A 3 47.89 -3.73 12.39
CA THR A 3 48.93 -4.73 12.03
C THR A 3 48.34 -5.96 11.30
N ILE A 4 47.00 -6.08 11.21
CA ILE A 4 46.29 -7.19 10.56
C ILE A 4 46.01 -6.92 9.07
N LEU A 5 45.87 -5.64 8.66
CA LEU A 5 45.65 -5.29 7.24
C LEU A 5 46.96 -5.35 6.43
N ILE A 6 48.09 -4.95 7.03
CA ILE A 6 49.42 -5.05 6.42
C ILE A 6 49.87 -6.53 6.33
N LYS A 7 49.58 -7.38 7.33
CA LYS A 7 49.84 -8.83 7.24
C LYS A 7 48.95 -9.55 6.21
N ARG A 8 47.73 -9.05 5.93
CA ARG A 8 46.84 -9.63 4.91
C ARG A 8 47.21 -9.27 3.48
N ILE A 9 47.82 -8.11 3.24
CA ILE A 9 48.31 -7.73 1.91
C ILE A 9 49.67 -8.39 1.63
N SER A 10 50.56 -8.53 2.63
CA SER A 10 51.79 -9.33 2.46
C SER A 10 51.53 -10.83 2.28
N SER A 11 50.45 -11.37 2.88
CA SER A 11 49.97 -12.74 2.63
C SER A 11 49.43 -12.97 1.21
N LEU A 12 49.12 -11.91 0.47
CA LEU A 12 48.59 -11.98 -0.90
C LEU A 12 49.68 -11.79 -1.98
N ILE A 13 50.90 -11.42 -1.58
CA ILE A 13 52.05 -11.24 -2.48
C ILE A 13 53.08 -12.38 -2.34
N GLN A 14 53.00 -13.23 -1.31
CA GLN A 14 53.84 -14.44 -1.18
C GLN A 14 53.22 -15.70 -1.83
N SER A 15 52.98 -15.64 -3.15
CA SER A 15 52.95 -16.86 -3.97
C SER A 15 53.63 -16.68 -5.33
N THR A 16 54.80 -16.07 -5.36
CA THR A 16 55.89 -16.39 -6.30
C THR A 16 57.22 -16.02 -5.63
N LYS A 17 58.19 -16.93 -5.64
CA LYS A 17 59.47 -16.86 -4.91
C LYS A 17 60.43 -15.77 -5.44
N ASP A 18 61.37 -15.40 -4.54
CA ASP A 18 62.69 -14.75 -4.72
C ASP A 18 62.84 -13.21 -4.53
N ILE A 19 63.03 -12.79 -3.25
CA ILE A 19 64.12 -11.99 -2.56
C ILE A 19 64.90 -10.90 -3.36
N PRO A 20 65.53 -9.81 -2.80
CA PRO A 20 65.64 -9.21 -1.43
C PRO A 20 65.20 -7.71 -1.34
N GLU A 21 64.77 -7.16 -0.19
CA GLU A 21 65.56 -6.50 0.89
C GLU A 21 66.67 -5.52 0.44
N ASP A 22 66.29 -4.27 0.16
CA ASP A 22 66.86 -3.03 0.74
C ASP A 22 66.38 -1.78 -0.02
N ILE A 23 66.25 -0.66 0.70
CA ILE A 23 66.15 0.77 0.27
C ILE A 23 64.88 1.50 0.76
N PRO A 24 65.03 2.71 1.34
CA PRO A 24 64.22 3.24 2.45
C PRO A 24 63.03 4.11 2.02
N LEU A 25 62.06 4.25 2.93
CA LEU A 25 60.95 5.21 2.85
C LEU A 25 61.47 6.63 2.59
N MET A 26 61.01 7.22 1.49
CA MET A 26 61.15 8.66 1.19
C MET A 26 59.77 9.33 1.23
N GLU A 27 59.77 10.56 1.73
CA GLU A 27 58.67 11.33 2.32
C GLU A 27 57.50 11.71 1.38
N ASP A 28 56.33 11.78 2.00
CA ASP A 28 54.96 12.04 1.51
C ASP A 28 54.70 13.37 0.75
N SER A 29 55.71 14.14 0.32
CA SER A 29 55.47 15.46 -0.30
C SER A 29 55.54 15.49 -1.83
N ALA A 30 55.95 14.42 -2.51
CA ALA A 30 56.08 14.39 -3.98
C ALA A 30 54.84 13.90 -4.76
N LEU A 31 53.80 13.38 -4.08
CA LEU A 31 52.58 12.92 -4.75
C LEU A 31 51.55 14.04 -4.97
N PHE A 32 51.56 15.09 -4.13
CA PHE A 32 50.67 16.25 -4.26
C PHE A 32 51.10 17.25 -5.35
N GLN A 33 52.35 17.23 -5.82
CA GLN A 33 52.81 18.08 -6.93
C GLN A 33 52.63 17.46 -8.32
N LYS A 34 52.24 16.17 -8.44
CA LYS A 34 52.07 15.49 -9.75
C LYS A 34 50.62 15.41 -10.27
N LEU A 35 49.66 16.04 -9.58
CA LEU A 35 48.25 16.14 -10.01
C LEU A 35 47.85 17.53 -10.54
N ALA A 36 48.82 18.40 -10.86
CA ALA A 36 48.57 19.68 -11.50
C ALA A 36 48.07 19.51 -12.95
N VAL A 37 46.76 19.66 -13.18
CA VAL A 37 46.22 20.05 -14.49
C VAL A 37 46.05 21.56 -14.47
N THR A 38 46.95 22.27 -15.14
CA THR A 38 46.87 23.71 -15.40
C THR A 38 45.93 23.94 -16.57
N ILE A 39 44.80 24.62 -16.34
CA ILE A 39 43.95 25.13 -17.43
C ILE A 39 44.59 26.42 -17.94
N ASN A 40 44.88 26.47 -19.23
CA ASN A 40 45.36 27.68 -19.91
C ASN A 40 44.25 28.74 -19.89
N ASP A 41 44.55 29.99 -19.49
CA ASP A 41 43.58 31.10 -19.41
C ASP A 41 42.85 31.35 -20.74
N ARG A 42 43.43 31.00 -21.90
CA ARG A 42 42.76 31.05 -23.21
C ARG A 42 41.67 29.99 -23.41
N GLU A 43 41.73 28.88 -22.71
CA GLU A 43 40.66 27.87 -22.70
C GLU A 43 39.55 28.24 -21.73
N TYR A 44 39.89 28.86 -20.58
CA TYR A 44 38.90 29.37 -19.64
C TYR A 44 38.03 30.50 -20.23
N GLU A 45 38.63 31.42 -21.00
CA GLU A 45 37.87 32.48 -21.69
C GLU A 45 37.01 31.97 -22.85
N LYS A 46 37.39 30.86 -23.51
CA LYS A 46 36.56 30.20 -24.53
C LYS A 46 35.35 29.47 -23.94
N ILE A 47 35.45 29.01 -22.70
CA ILE A 47 34.34 28.36 -21.98
C ILE A 47 33.32 29.41 -21.51
N ASN A 48 33.78 30.61 -21.12
CA ASN A 48 32.89 31.68 -20.64
C ASN A 48 32.27 32.59 -21.72
N SER A 49 32.76 32.55 -22.97
CA SER A 49 32.29 33.47 -24.03
C SER A 49 31.11 32.96 -24.86
N ASN A 50 30.66 31.71 -24.69
CA ASN A 50 29.44 31.19 -25.31
C ASN A 50 28.47 30.63 -24.27
N SER A 51 28.10 31.50 -23.32
CA SER A 51 27.09 31.21 -22.32
C SER A 51 25.70 31.08 -22.94
N THR A 52 25.19 29.85 -22.99
CA THR A 52 23.83 29.61 -22.47
C THR A 52 24.01 29.11 -21.05
N SER A 53 23.87 30.01 -20.09
CA SER A 53 23.98 29.76 -18.66
C SER A 53 23.01 28.66 -18.22
N LEU A 54 23.54 27.62 -17.59
CA LEU A 54 22.74 26.75 -16.72
C LEU A 54 22.43 27.57 -15.46
N SER A 55 21.15 27.62 -15.07
CA SER A 55 20.71 28.29 -13.85
C SER A 55 21.42 27.74 -12.61
N GLN A 56 21.62 28.56 -11.57
CA GLN A 56 22.19 28.15 -10.27
C GLN A 56 21.52 26.89 -9.68
N SER A 57 20.25 26.61 -10.03
CA SER A 57 19.54 25.39 -9.64
C SER A 57 20.16 24.10 -10.23
N SER A 58 20.74 24.20 -11.41
CA SER A 58 21.35 23.08 -12.14
C SER A 58 22.73 22.77 -11.56
N GLU A 59 23.52 23.79 -11.26
CA GLU A 59 24.83 23.65 -10.60
C GLU A 59 24.69 23.05 -9.19
N MET A 60 23.66 23.47 -8.45
CA MET A 60 23.32 22.93 -7.13
C MET A 60 22.79 21.49 -7.21
N PHE A 61 22.06 21.15 -8.28
CA PHE A 61 21.64 19.77 -8.58
C PHE A 61 22.84 18.85 -8.90
N TYR A 62 23.83 19.34 -9.64
CA TYR A 62 25.04 18.58 -9.97
C TYR A 62 25.97 18.37 -8.78
N ARG A 63 26.20 19.40 -7.94
CA ARG A 63 26.97 19.25 -6.68
C ARG A 63 26.32 18.25 -5.73
N ASN A 64 25.01 18.34 -5.53
CA ASN A 64 24.27 17.41 -4.67
C ASN A 64 24.28 15.97 -5.20
N ASN A 65 24.32 15.76 -6.53
CA ASN A 65 24.41 14.41 -7.10
C ASN A 65 25.82 13.80 -7.01
N LEU A 66 26.87 14.62 -7.15
CA LEU A 66 28.25 14.17 -6.99
C LEU A 66 28.58 13.83 -5.53
N GLU A 67 28.13 14.65 -4.57
CA GLU A 67 28.30 14.36 -3.15
C GLU A 67 27.48 13.15 -2.69
N LYS A 68 26.26 12.97 -3.21
CA LYS A 68 25.42 11.80 -2.87
C LYS A 68 25.98 10.45 -3.37
N ASN A 69 26.83 10.46 -4.39
CA ASN A 69 27.31 9.22 -5.02
C ASN A 69 28.82 9.01 -4.85
N LYS A 70 29.50 9.86 -4.07
CA LYS A 70 30.95 9.81 -3.85
C LYS A 70 31.38 8.50 -3.20
N ASP A 71 30.64 8.02 -2.18
CA ASP A 71 30.98 6.79 -1.46
C ASP A 71 30.70 5.52 -2.30
N ALA A 72 29.74 5.57 -3.23
CA ALA A 72 29.45 4.47 -4.14
C ALA A 72 30.48 4.31 -5.28
N LEU A 73 31.34 5.32 -5.49
CA LEU A 73 32.39 5.31 -6.51
C LEU A 73 33.75 4.83 -5.98
N VAL A 74 33.93 4.78 -4.65
CA VAL A 74 35.21 4.40 -4.00
C VAL A 74 35.37 2.88 -3.86
N ASP A 75 34.27 2.12 -3.86
CA ASP A 75 34.27 0.66 -3.61
C ASP A 75 34.27 -0.22 -4.88
N PHE A 76 34.94 0.18 -5.96
CA PHE A 76 35.12 -0.69 -7.13
C PHE A 76 36.45 -1.47 -7.05
N PRO A 77 36.45 -2.76 -6.65
CA PRO A 77 37.60 -3.63 -6.87
C PRO A 77 37.77 -3.93 -8.36
N ILE A 78 39.03 -3.88 -8.81
CA ILE A 78 39.49 -4.31 -10.13
C ILE A 78 39.11 -5.78 -10.33
N PHE A 79 38.23 -6.08 -11.28
CA PHE A 79 37.96 -7.46 -11.70
C PHE A 79 38.70 -7.77 -13.02
N HIS A 80 39.63 -8.72 -12.94
CA HIS A 80 39.93 -9.61 -14.07
C HIS A 80 38.86 -10.72 -14.10
N ILE A 81 38.18 -10.93 -15.23
CA ILE A 81 37.11 -11.93 -15.36
C ILE A 81 37.51 -12.98 -16.40
N GLU A 82 37.95 -14.16 -15.95
CA GLU A 82 38.14 -15.35 -16.80
C GLU A 82 36.95 -16.32 -16.82
N LYS A 83 35.90 -16.12 -16.00
CA LYS A 83 34.68 -16.95 -16.09
C LYS A 83 33.43 -16.14 -15.79
N ILE A 84 32.52 -16.11 -16.78
CA ILE A 84 31.21 -15.46 -16.69
C ILE A 84 30.34 -16.25 -15.69
N ASN A 85 30.07 -15.65 -14.53
CA ASN A 85 28.95 -16.05 -13.67
C ASN A 85 27.94 -14.90 -13.63
N LYS A 86 26.66 -15.28 -13.72
CA LYS A 86 25.49 -14.39 -13.86
C LYS A 86 25.38 -13.40 -12.68
N GLY A 87 25.20 -12.12 -12.99
CA GLY A 87 24.49 -11.19 -12.12
C GLY A 87 25.21 -9.87 -11.81
N ILE A 88 25.20 -8.93 -12.76
CA ILE A 88 25.20 -7.49 -12.48
C ILE A 88 24.30 -6.82 -13.53
N HIS A 89 23.25 -6.11 -13.08
CA HIS A 89 22.31 -5.38 -13.95
C HIS A 89 22.28 -3.90 -13.51
N ILE A 90 22.82 -3.01 -14.33
CA ILE A 90 22.49 -1.58 -14.28
C ILE A 90 21.30 -1.39 -15.24
N PRO A 91 20.16 -0.79 -14.82
CA PRO A 91 19.02 -0.60 -15.70
C PRO A 91 19.45 0.22 -16.93
N GLY A 92 19.43 -0.41 -18.10
CA GLY A 92 19.73 0.26 -19.37
C GLY A 92 21.18 0.19 -19.88
N LEU A 93 22.13 -0.50 -19.21
CA LEU A 93 23.47 -0.71 -19.76
C LEU A 93 23.89 -2.18 -19.66
N TYR A 94 24.27 -2.79 -20.77
CA TYR A 94 24.53 -4.23 -20.88
C TYR A 94 25.79 -4.52 -21.69
N LEU A 95 26.64 -5.40 -21.19
CA LEU A 95 27.76 -5.94 -21.97
C LEU A 95 27.27 -7.15 -22.78
N HIS A 96 27.28 -7.02 -24.10
CA HIS A 96 26.88 -8.11 -24.99
C HIS A 96 27.97 -9.19 -25.04
N LYS A 97 27.57 -10.46 -25.22
CA LYS A 97 28.47 -11.63 -25.28
C LYS A 97 29.59 -11.57 -26.32
N ASN A 98 29.50 -10.64 -27.27
CA ASN A 98 30.50 -10.43 -28.34
C ASN A 98 31.42 -9.23 -28.03
N GLY A 99 31.52 -8.79 -26.78
CA GLY A 99 32.51 -7.80 -26.34
C GLY A 99 32.17 -6.34 -26.67
N TYR A 100 30.90 -5.97 -26.70
CA TYR A 100 30.46 -4.59 -26.93
C TYR A 100 29.40 -4.15 -25.95
N LEU A 101 29.32 -2.83 -25.73
CA LEU A 101 28.37 -2.23 -24.82
C LEU A 101 27.02 -1.99 -25.53
N VAL A 102 25.92 -2.18 -24.82
CA VAL A 102 24.56 -1.90 -25.28
C VAL A 102 23.90 -0.96 -24.28
N PHE A 103 23.43 0.19 -24.74
CA PHE A 103 22.72 1.17 -23.93
C PHE A 103 21.25 1.25 -24.39
N LEU A 104 20.32 1.10 -23.45
CA LEU A 104 18.89 1.21 -23.71
C LEU A 104 18.40 2.56 -23.16
N LEU A 105 17.93 3.41 -24.06
CA LEU A 105 17.37 4.70 -23.74
C LEU A 105 15.85 4.63 -23.77
N SER A 106 15.22 4.77 -22.59
CA SER A 106 13.76 4.79 -22.49
C SER A 106 13.21 6.19 -22.74
N THR A 107 12.19 6.32 -23.59
CA THR A 107 11.51 7.60 -23.85
C THR A 107 9.99 7.46 -23.76
N PHE A 108 9.32 8.43 -23.13
CA PHE A 108 7.87 8.43 -22.92
C PHE A 108 7.03 8.72 -24.18
N ASN A 109 7.64 9.31 -25.21
CA ASN A 109 6.98 9.69 -26.47
C ASN A 109 7.90 9.39 -27.66
N SER A 110 7.39 9.47 -28.88
CA SER A 110 8.13 9.22 -30.14
C SER A 110 8.94 10.42 -30.64
N HIS A 111 8.86 11.58 -29.99
CA HIS A 111 9.56 12.80 -30.41
C HIS A 111 11.09 12.64 -30.44
N PRO A 112 11.81 13.33 -31.34
CA PRO A 112 13.27 13.33 -31.36
C PRO A 112 13.85 13.77 -30.00
N LEU A 113 14.96 13.15 -29.60
CA LEU A 113 15.64 13.55 -28.37
C LEU A 113 16.28 14.93 -28.56
N PRO A 114 16.09 15.87 -27.63
CA PRO A 114 16.81 17.14 -27.65
C PRO A 114 18.32 16.93 -27.67
N LYS A 115 19.03 17.66 -28.54
CA LYS A 115 20.50 17.61 -28.68
C LYS A 115 21.27 17.63 -27.34
N PRO A 116 20.90 18.44 -26.32
CA PRO A 116 21.58 18.42 -25.02
C PRO A 116 21.50 17.07 -24.29
N ILE A 117 20.37 16.37 -24.41
CA ILE A 117 20.17 15.05 -23.80
C ILE A 117 21.03 14.01 -24.52
N ILE A 118 21.06 14.09 -25.86
CA ILE A 118 21.91 13.24 -26.69
C ILE A 118 23.39 13.42 -26.31
N ASP A 119 23.85 14.66 -26.17
CA ASP A 119 25.25 14.98 -25.87
C ASP A 119 25.65 14.58 -24.44
N PHE A 120 24.74 14.68 -23.47
CA PHE A 120 24.92 14.14 -22.12
C PHE A 120 25.20 12.62 -22.13
N TYR A 121 24.39 11.84 -22.86
CA TYR A 121 24.57 10.39 -22.92
C TYR A 121 25.81 9.99 -23.73
N LYS A 122 26.18 10.73 -24.78
CA LYS A 122 27.42 10.50 -25.52
C LYS A 122 28.66 10.64 -24.63
N PHE A 123 28.72 11.71 -23.83
CA PHE A 123 29.83 11.92 -22.91
C PHE A 123 29.95 10.78 -21.90
N LYS A 124 28.82 10.35 -21.32
CA LYS A 124 28.77 9.23 -20.38
C LYS A 124 29.20 7.90 -21.02
N ILE A 125 28.74 7.61 -22.24
CA ILE A 125 29.12 6.39 -22.98
C ILE A 125 30.60 6.40 -23.33
N LYS A 126 31.15 7.55 -23.73
CA LYS A 126 32.59 7.69 -24.04
C LYS A 126 33.46 7.34 -22.83
N ILE A 127 33.17 7.92 -21.67
CA ILE A 127 33.91 7.62 -20.43
C ILE A 127 33.86 6.12 -20.11
N LEU A 128 32.70 5.48 -20.28
CA LEU A 128 32.54 4.06 -20.02
C LEU A 128 33.31 3.19 -21.02
N LEU A 129 33.33 3.56 -22.31
CA LEU A 129 34.11 2.85 -23.32
C LEU A 129 35.62 2.99 -23.08
N ASP A 130 36.09 4.19 -22.76
CA ASP A 130 37.50 4.47 -22.44
C ASP A 130 37.94 3.70 -21.19
N PHE A 131 37.13 3.74 -20.12
CA PHE A 131 37.40 3.04 -18.86
C PHE A 131 37.40 1.51 -19.03
N CYS A 132 36.44 0.97 -19.80
CA CYS A 132 36.33 -0.46 -20.03
C CYS A 132 37.20 -0.98 -21.20
N LYS A 133 37.97 -0.10 -21.87
CA LYS A 133 38.74 -0.40 -23.09
C LYS A 133 37.90 -1.07 -24.20
N LEU A 134 36.62 -0.72 -24.28
CA LEU A 134 35.69 -1.25 -25.28
C LEU A 134 35.65 -0.32 -26.48
N LYS A 135 35.71 -0.88 -27.69
CA LYS A 135 35.77 -0.08 -28.93
C LYS A 135 34.41 0.41 -29.43
N GLN A 136 33.29 -0.10 -28.90
CA GLN A 136 31.95 0.16 -29.46
C GLN A 136 30.82 0.07 -28.43
N CYS A 137 29.84 0.96 -28.58
CA CYS A 137 28.56 0.95 -27.88
C CYS A 137 27.39 1.07 -28.88
N TYR A 138 26.33 0.30 -28.67
CA TYR A 138 25.10 0.33 -29.45
C TYR A 138 23.99 0.94 -28.60
N VAL A 139 23.31 1.98 -29.10
CA VAL A 139 22.21 2.62 -28.37
C VAL A 139 20.89 2.25 -29.03
N TYR A 140 19.94 1.77 -28.23
CA TYR A 140 18.59 1.43 -28.65
C TYR A 140 17.59 2.33 -27.92
N ARG A 141 16.56 2.79 -28.62
CA ARG A 141 15.45 3.52 -28.01
C ARG A 141 14.32 2.54 -27.71
N CYS A 142 13.78 2.60 -26.49
CA CYS A 142 12.65 1.77 -26.08
C CYS A 142 11.49 2.67 -25.62
N HIS A 143 10.27 2.37 -26.08
CA HIS A 143 9.06 2.95 -25.51
C HIS A 143 8.62 2.09 -24.33
N TYR A 144 8.23 2.74 -23.23
CA TYR A 144 7.93 2.09 -21.95
C TYR A 144 6.79 1.05 -22.07
N ASP A 145 5.99 1.12 -23.13
CA ASP A 145 4.73 0.39 -23.24
C ASP A 145 4.77 -0.89 -24.10
N ILE A 146 5.89 -1.28 -24.73
CA ILE A 146 5.83 -2.29 -25.84
C ILE A 146 6.67 -3.57 -25.68
N ILE A 147 7.64 -3.70 -24.78
CA ILE A 147 8.56 -4.87 -24.85
C ILE A 147 8.46 -5.78 -23.63
N SER A 148 7.92 -6.99 -23.83
CA SER A 148 8.01 -8.07 -22.84
C SER A 148 9.46 -8.56 -22.70
N ARG A 149 9.82 -9.08 -21.52
CA ARG A 149 11.16 -9.66 -21.25
C ARG A 149 11.54 -10.80 -22.22
N HIS A 150 10.58 -11.36 -22.95
CA HIS A 150 10.79 -12.43 -23.93
C HIS A 150 11.17 -11.89 -25.33
N ASP A 151 10.68 -10.71 -25.71
CA ASP A 151 11.03 -10.03 -26.97
C ASP A 151 12.41 -9.34 -26.89
N TYR A 152 12.82 -8.99 -25.67
CA TYR A 152 14.15 -8.48 -25.29
C TYR A 152 15.33 -9.38 -25.74
N LEU A 153 15.16 -10.70 -25.75
CA LEU A 153 16.23 -11.66 -26.11
C LEU A 153 16.34 -11.90 -27.64
N LYS A 154 15.44 -11.32 -28.45
CA LYS A 154 15.37 -11.52 -29.90
C LYS A 154 15.83 -10.30 -30.72
N LEU A 155 16.37 -9.25 -30.09
CA LEU A 155 16.88 -8.06 -30.78
C LEU A 155 17.99 -8.45 -31.77
N LYS A 156 17.66 -8.49 -33.06
CA LYS A 156 18.62 -8.63 -34.16
C LYS A 156 19.26 -7.27 -34.45
N ARG A 157 20.57 -7.27 -34.73
CA ARG A 157 21.49 -6.13 -34.91
C ARG A 157 20.98 -4.97 -35.80
N ASN A 158 19.99 -5.19 -36.65
CA ASN A 158 19.68 -4.28 -37.76
C ASN A 158 18.32 -3.55 -37.69
N ASN A 159 17.40 -3.91 -36.78
CA ASN A 159 16.01 -3.41 -36.88
C ASN A 159 15.60 -2.34 -35.84
N TYR A 160 16.38 -2.11 -34.78
CA TYR A 160 15.97 -1.24 -33.67
C TYR A 160 17.09 -0.39 -33.07
N CYS A 161 18.31 -0.42 -33.62
CA CYS A 161 19.43 0.37 -33.12
C CYS A 161 19.26 1.82 -33.59
N LEU A 162 19.29 2.78 -32.67
CA LEU A 162 19.11 4.20 -32.96
C LEU A 162 20.41 4.80 -33.53
N TRP A 163 21.54 4.53 -32.87
CA TRP A 163 22.87 4.86 -33.37
C TRP A 163 23.95 3.98 -32.76
N THR A 164 25.10 3.91 -33.44
CA THR A 164 26.33 3.27 -32.94
C THR A 164 27.38 4.31 -32.59
N TYR A 165 28.11 4.07 -31.50
CA TYR A 165 29.24 4.88 -31.06
C TYR A 165 30.48 4.01 -31.10
N GLN A 166 31.32 4.18 -32.12
CA GLN A 166 32.46 3.28 -32.42
C GLN A 166 33.77 4.05 -32.56
N ASN A 167 34.83 3.56 -31.93
CA ASN A 167 36.18 4.03 -32.19
C ASN A 167 36.68 3.42 -33.50
N THR A 168 36.95 4.24 -34.51
CA THR A 168 37.52 3.77 -35.78
C THR A 168 39.02 3.55 -35.59
N GLU A 169 39.50 2.36 -35.97
CA GLU A 169 40.92 2.00 -35.88
C GLU A 169 41.73 3.02 -36.70
N ASN A 170 42.39 3.95 -36.00
CA ASN A 170 43.19 5.11 -36.47
C ASN A 170 42.61 6.53 -36.20
N SER A 171 41.69 6.72 -35.25
CA SER A 171 41.34 8.08 -34.78
C SER A 171 41.18 8.19 -33.26
N GLU A 172 41.64 9.30 -32.66
CA GLU A 172 41.38 9.67 -31.25
C GLU A 172 39.90 10.04 -30.96
N TYR A 173 39.04 9.91 -31.96
CA TYR A 173 37.64 10.31 -31.94
C TYR A 173 36.72 9.11 -32.20
N TYR A 174 35.56 9.09 -31.54
CA TYR A 174 34.51 8.10 -31.75
C TYR A 174 33.55 8.58 -32.85
N ARG A 175 33.24 7.71 -33.81
CA ARG A 175 32.28 7.98 -34.90
C ARG A 175 30.87 7.58 -34.45
N ILE A 176 29.92 8.49 -34.67
CA ILE A 176 28.48 8.23 -34.52
C ILE A 176 27.90 7.85 -35.88
N THR A 177 27.19 6.74 -35.94
CA THR A 177 26.44 6.31 -37.13
C THR A 177 24.97 6.20 -36.75
N ASN A 178 24.13 7.09 -37.29
CA ASN A 178 22.68 7.03 -37.11
C ASN A 178 22.10 6.01 -38.10
N PHE A 179 21.13 5.21 -37.65
CA PHE A 179 20.29 4.42 -38.55
C PHE A 179 18.97 5.18 -38.71
N GLU A 180 18.82 5.92 -39.80
CA GLU A 180 17.56 6.63 -40.09
C GLU A 180 16.48 5.60 -40.46
N HIS A 181 15.42 5.51 -39.65
CA HIS A 181 14.11 5.05 -40.09
C HIS A 181 13.23 6.29 -40.21
N ASP A 182 12.78 6.56 -41.43
CA ASP A 182 12.02 7.74 -41.86
C ASP A 182 10.94 8.19 -40.85
N ILE A 183 11.13 9.36 -40.27
CA ILE A 183 10.03 10.24 -39.83
C ILE A 183 10.33 11.60 -40.48
N ILE A 184 9.43 11.94 -41.42
CA ILE A 184 9.46 13.09 -42.31
C ILE A 184 9.50 14.40 -41.52
N ASP A 185 10.52 15.22 -41.76
CA ASP A 185 10.48 16.68 -41.55
C ASP A 185 9.97 17.36 -42.84
N SER A 186 8.93 18.17 -42.72
CA SER A 186 8.62 19.27 -43.64
C SER A 186 8.98 20.56 -42.89
N GLU A 187 9.81 21.52 -43.34
CA GLU A 187 10.40 21.93 -44.62
C GLU A 187 11.44 23.06 -44.27
N PRO A 188 12.15 23.74 -45.21
CA PRO A 188 12.88 23.30 -46.39
C PRO A 188 14.32 23.89 -46.47
N GLY A 189 15.18 23.30 -47.29
CA GLY A 189 16.28 24.05 -47.94
C GLY A 189 17.68 23.43 -47.86
N LEU A 190 18.00 22.54 -48.80
CA LEU A 190 19.09 22.74 -49.77
C LEU A 190 19.18 21.52 -50.68
N GLN A 191 19.15 21.80 -51.98
CA GLN A 191 19.14 20.87 -53.10
C GLN A 191 20.47 20.13 -53.21
N GLU A 192 20.44 18.84 -53.59
CA GLU A 192 21.29 18.35 -54.68
C GLU A 192 20.74 17.06 -55.35
N LYS A 193 20.19 17.27 -56.55
CA LYS A 193 20.27 16.47 -57.80
C LYS A 193 19.94 14.95 -57.81
N TYR A 194 18.70 14.66 -58.23
CA TYR A 194 18.23 13.78 -59.33
C TYR A 194 19.29 12.97 -60.15
N PHE A 195 19.10 11.72 -60.62
CA PHE A 195 18.06 11.04 -61.46
C PHE A 195 18.38 9.48 -61.44
N PRO A 196 17.65 8.53 -62.09
CA PRO A 196 16.22 8.17 -62.01
C PRO A 196 15.92 6.63 -62.11
N GLU A 197 14.62 6.30 -62.20
CA GLU A 197 14.02 5.16 -62.94
C GLU A 197 14.15 3.71 -62.39
N THR A 198 13.15 2.81 -62.40
CA THR A 198 11.70 2.80 -62.62
C THR A 198 11.18 1.34 -62.41
N ILE A 199 9.93 1.21 -61.94
CA ILE A 199 8.88 0.29 -62.45
C ILE A 199 8.68 -1.16 -61.89
N THR A 200 7.56 -1.27 -61.15
CA THR A 200 6.48 -2.31 -61.09
C THR A 200 6.73 -3.79 -60.71
N VAL A 201 6.16 -4.17 -59.55
CA VAL A 201 5.05 -5.14 -59.29
C VAL A 201 4.80 -6.22 -60.37
N PRO A 202 4.73 -7.55 -60.06
CA PRO A 202 3.49 -8.11 -59.49
C PRO A 202 3.54 -9.35 -58.57
N SER A 203 2.47 -9.41 -57.76
CA SER A 203 1.98 -10.53 -56.96
C SER A 203 1.87 -11.86 -57.70
N ARG A 204 2.30 -12.96 -57.08
CA ARG A 204 1.83 -14.32 -57.43
C ARG A 204 1.75 -15.24 -56.21
N LYS A 205 0.55 -15.80 -56.04
CA LYS A 205 0.20 -16.97 -55.21
C LYS A 205 1.27 -18.07 -55.33
N ARG A 206 1.64 -18.72 -54.23
CA ARG A 206 2.37 -20.00 -54.27
C ARG A 206 1.54 -21.14 -53.69
N ARG A 207 1.50 -22.18 -54.52
CA ARG A 207 0.89 -23.50 -54.41
C ARG A 207 1.41 -24.28 -53.22
N LEU A 208 0.53 -25.14 -52.71
CA LEU A 208 0.84 -26.36 -51.97
C LEU A 208 1.82 -27.23 -52.75
N SER A 209 2.86 -27.71 -52.06
CA SER A 209 3.59 -28.93 -52.43
C SER A 209 3.67 -29.80 -51.18
N GLU A 210 3.15 -31.00 -51.31
CA GLU A 210 3.25 -32.10 -50.36
C GLU A 210 4.72 -32.48 -50.17
N ASP A 211 5.15 -32.61 -48.92
CA ASP A 211 6.25 -33.51 -48.57
C ASP A 211 5.98 -34.09 -47.18
N HIS A 212 5.86 -35.41 -47.16
CA HIS A 212 5.60 -36.21 -45.97
C HIS A 212 6.82 -36.21 -45.04
N SER A 213 6.66 -35.70 -43.82
CA SER A 213 7.39 -36.21 -42.66
C SER A 213 6.51 -36.13 -41.42
N GLU A 214 6.19 -37.30 -40.86
CA GLU A 214 5.42 -37.47 -39.64
C GLU A 214 6.19 -36.88 -38.45
N SER A 215 5.62 -35.86 -37.81
CA SER A 215 5.81 -35.67 -36.38
C SER A 215 4.47 -35.22 -35.77
N GLN A 216 3.87 -36.13 -35.01
CA GLN A 216 2.63 -35.89 -34.27
C GLN A 216 2.87 -34.84 -33.17
N SER A 217 2.68 -33.56 -33.50
CA SER A 217 2.43 -32.54 -32.47
C SER A 217 0.92 -32.48 -32.24
N LYS A 218 0.47 -33.06 -31.12
CA LYS A 218 -0.89 -32.87 -30.61
C LYS A 218 -1.10 -31.39 -30.31
N LYS A 219 -1.65 -30.63 -31.27
CA LYS A 219 -2.20 -29.31 -31.01
C LYS A 219 -3.39 -29.46 -30.06
N HIS A 220 -3.20 -29.15 -28.78
CA HIS A 220 -4.31 -28.92 -27.86
C HIS A 220 -5.20 -27.82 -28.45
N LYS A 221 -6.47 -28.16 -28.71
CA LYS A 221 -7.52 -27.17 -29.02
C LYS A 221 -7.68 -26.29 -27.78
N ASN A 222 -7.17 -25.06 -27.83
CA ASN A 222 -7.57 -24.04 -26.86
C ASN A 222 -9.05 -23.75 -27.09
N GLU A 223 -9.90 -24.24 -26.20
CA GLU A 223 -11.28 -23.75 -26.08
C GLU A 223 -11.22 -22.23 -25.89
N ASN A 224 -11.96 -21.48 -26.68
CA ASN A 224 -11.97 -20.02 -26.61
C ASN A 224 -12.77 -19.60 -25.35
N ILE A 225 -12.13 -19.58 -24.18
CA ILE A 225 -12.77 -19.28 -22.89
C ILE A 225 -13.24 -17.81 -22.87
N ASN A 226 -14.54 -17.58 -22.66
CA ASN A 226 -15.08 -16.24 -22.42
C ASN A 226 -14.76 -15.76 -20.99
N TRP A 227 -13.59 -15.13 -20.80
CA TRP A 227 -13.14 -14.65 -19.50
C TRP A 227 -14.02 -13.55 -18.87
N ARG A 228 -14.96 -12.95 -19.61
CA ARG A 228 -15.91 -11.97 -19.04
C ARG A 228 -16.89 -12.63 -18.06
N GLU A 229 -17.22 -13.90 -18.28
CA GLU A 229 -18.12 -14.67 -17.41
C GLU A 229 -17.40 -15.25 -16.18
N TRP A 230 -16.08 -15.32 -16.24
CA TRP A 230 -15.24 -15.84 -15.18
C TRP A 230 -14.95 -14.75 -14.13
N VAL A 231 -15.05 -15.12 -12.86
CA VAL A 231 -14.84 -14.19 -11.73
C VAL A 231 -13.65 -14.66 -10.91
N SER A 232 -12.68 -13.78 -10.67
CA SER A 232 -11.57 -14.09 -9.77
C SER A 232 -12.03 -14.07 -8.32
N ALA A 233 -11.49 -14.96 -7.49
CA ALA A 233 -11.86 -15.09 -6.08
C ALA A 233 -11.80 -13.76 -5.30
N SER A 234 -10.82 -12.91 -5.60
CA SER A 234 -10.64 -11.60 -4.96
C SER A 234 -11.72 -10.57 -5.31
N LYS A 235 -12.52 -10.79 -6.37
CA LYS A 235 -13.44 -9.76 -6.89
C LYS A 235 -14.74 -9.65 -6.10
N LEU A 236 -15.03 -10.59 -5.20
CA LEU A 236 -16.19 -10.54 -4.31
C LEU A 236 -15.97 -9.65 -3.07
N ARG A 237 -14.79 -9.06 -2.90
CA ARG A 237 -14.41 -8.35 -1.67
C ARG A 237 -15.44 -7.27 -1.30
N ASN A 238 -15.79 -6.39 -2.23
CA ASN A 238 -16.62 -5.22 -1.95
C ASN A 238 -18.06 -5.62 -1.63
N PHE A 239 -18.61 -6.57 -2.40
CA PHE A 239 -19.91 -7.19 -2.08
C PHE A 239 -19.93 -7.77 -0.66
N MET A 240 -18.91 -8.53 -0.27
CA MET A 240 -18.84 -9.21 1.03
C MET A 240 -18.67 -8.28 2.24
N ILE A 241 -18.21 -7.05 2.03
CA ILE A 241 -18.15 -6.01 3.06
C ILE A 241 -19.33 -5.02 2.97
N ASN A 242 -20.38 -5.38 2.24
CA ASN A 242 -21.60 -4.60 2.02
C ASN A 242 -21.34 -3.22 1.38
N ASP A 243 -20.42 -3.15 0.41
CA ASP A 243 -20.22 -1.94 -0.40
C ASP A 243 -20.05 -2.26 -1.90
N PRO A 244 -21.02 -2.98 -2.52
CA PRO A 244 -20.94 -3.39 -3.93
C PRO A 244 -20.90 -2.22 -4.92
N LEU A 245 -21.36 -1.03 -4.54
CA LEU A 245 -21.22 0.21 -5.31
C LEU A 245 -19.79 0.38 -5.85
N LEU A 246 -18.77 0.06 -5.05
CA LEU A 246 -17.37 0.18 -5.44
C LEU A 246 -17.01 -0.67 -6.67
N ASP A 247 -17.62 -1.85 -6.84
CA ASP A 247 -17.38 -2.71 -8.00
C ASP A 247 -17.91 -2.06 -9.29
N TRP A 248 -19.07 -1.40 -9.20
CA TRP A 248 -19.68 -0.71 -10.34
C TRP A 248 -18.93 0.58 -10.69
N LEU A 249 -18.54 1.39 -9.69
CA LEU A 249 -17.72 2.58 -9.89
C LEU A 249 -16.38 2.21 -10.57
N GLU A 250 -15.75 1.11 -10.15
CA GLU A 250 -14.50 0.63 -10.72
C GLU A 250 -14.67 0.09 -12.15
N GLU A 251 -15.70 -0.72 -12.43
CA GLU A 251 -15.94 -1.31 -13.76
C GLU A 251 -16.19 -0.22 -14.83
N TYR A 252 -16.92 0.83 -14.48
CA TYR A 252 -17.31 1.90 -15.40
C TYR A 252 -16.49 3.18 -15.25
N ASN A 253 -15.51 3.22 -14.33
CA ASN A 253 -14.67 4.38 -14.06
C ASN A 253 -15.49 5.66 -13.84
N ILE A 254 -16.50 5.58 -12.98
CA ILE A 254 -17.44 6.66 -12.68
C ILE A 254 -16.75 7.69 -11.80
N THR A 255 -16.58 8.92 -12.27
CA THR A 255 -15.80 9.97 -11.61
C THR A 255 -16.65 11.06 -10.96
N SER A 256 -17.92 11.12 -11.35
CA SER A 256 -18.94 12.01 -10.82
C SER A 256 -20.25 11.25 -10.58
N ILE A 257 -21.04 11.70 -9.60
CA ILE A 257 -22.38 11.17 -9.35
C ILE A 257 -23.37 11.40 -10.50
N TYR A 258 -23.00 12.26 -11.47
CA TYR A 258 -23.79 12.55 -12.67
C TYR A 258 -23.33 11.76 -13.91
N ASP A 259 -22.22 11.03 -13.81
CA ASP A 259 -21.69 10.27 -14.95
C ASP A 259 -22.68 9.17 -15.35
N ARG A 260 -22.78 8.94 -16.66
CA ARG A 260 -23.44 7.76 -17.20
C ARG A 260 -22.36 6.73 -17.53
N PRO A 261 -22.59 5.44 -17.22
CA PRO A 261 -21.64 4.40 -17.56
C PRO A 261 -21.51 4.26 -19.09
N ASP A 262 -20.49 4.85 -19.68
CA ASP A 262 -20.16 4.65 -21.09
C ASP A 262 -19.59 3.24 -21.28
N ARG A 263 -20.03 2.56 -22.34
CA ARG A 263 -19.38 1.30 -22.75
C ARG A 263 -17.93 1.63 -23.09
N ILE A 264 -17.01 1.27 -22.19
CA ILE A 264 -15.60 1.18 -22.55
C ILE A 264 -15.50 0.10 -23.63
N GLY A 265 -15.48 0.53 -24.90
CA GLY A 265 -15.01 -0.28 -26.01
C GLY A 265 -13.60 -0.76 -25.66
N GLY A 266 -13.35 -2.05 -25.82
CA GLY A 266 -12.22 -2.77 -25.22
C GLY A 266 -10.83 -2.40 -25.73
N ASN A 267 -10.45 -1.12 -25.74
CA ASN A 267 -9.10 -0.61 -26.04
C ASN A 267 -8.78 0.77 -25.41
N SER A 268 -9.57 1.34 -24.48
CA SER A 268 -9.15 2.57 -23.78
C SER A 268 -8.33 2.26 -22.52
N SER A 269 -7.10 1.81 -22.70
CA SER A 269 -6.11 1.70 -21.62
C SER A 269 -5.66 3.06 -21.06
N ASN A 270 -5.99 4.17 -21.73
CA ASN A 270 -5.49 5.51 -21.40
C ASN A 270 -6.34 6.30 -20.39
N SER A 271 -7.63 5.99 -20.19
CA SER A 271 -8.45 6.67 -19.16
C SER A 271 -8.32 6.03 -17.77
N ARG A 272 -7.79 4.79 -17.70
CA ARG A 272 -7.62 4.01 -16.48
C ARG A 272 -6.54 4.57 -15.54
N SER A 273 -5.85 5.66 -15.91
CA SER A 273 -4.74 6.25 -15.14
C SER A 273 -5.15 7.40 -14.21
N MET A 274 -6.27 8.10 -14.46
CA MET A 274 -6.56 9.35 -13.74
C MET A 274 -7.00 9.14 -12.28
N PHE A 275 -7.59 8.00 -11.94
CA PHE A 275 -8.02 7.65 -10.57
C PHE A 275 -7.17 6.56 -9.91
N LYS A 276 -6.01 6.23 -10.50
CA LYS A 276 -5.11 5.17 -10.03
C LYS A 276 -4.09 5.61 -8.99
N GLN A 277 -4.33 6.70 -8.28
CA GLN A 277 -3.60 6.98 -7.06
C GLN A 277 -4.20 6.08 -5.98
N ASP A 278 -3.88 4.79 -5.98
CA ASP A 278 -4.31 3.86 -4.93
C ASP A 278 -4.12 4.56 -3.58
N ASN A 279 -5.18 4.63 -2.76
CA ASN A 279 -5.07 5.16 -1.41
C ASN A 279 -3.81 4.55 -0.77
N GLU A 280 -2.86 5.40 -0.41
CA GLU A 280 -1.50 4.99 -0.09
C GLU A 280 -1.45 3.95 1.04
N PHE A 281 -2.45 3.99 1.93
CA PHE A 281 -2.64 2.99 2.97
C PHE A 281 -3.02 1.61 2.42
N ILE A 282 -3.97 1.54 1.47
CA ILE A 282 -4.39 0.27 0.86
C ILE A 282 -3.23 -0.36 0.09
N ALA A 283 -2.46 0.46 -0.64
CA ALA A 283 -1.26 0.00 -1.34
C ALA A 283 -0.23 -0.58 -0.36
N LEU A 284 0.01 0.10 0.76
CA LEU A 284 0.90 -0.37 1.81
C LEU A 284 0.41 -1.70 2.43
N ILE A 285 -0.89 -1.82 2.76
CA ILE A 285 -1.44 -3.06 3.33
C ILE A 285 -1.26 -4.24 2.37
N LYS A 286 -1.47 -4.03 1.07
CA LYS A 286 -1.24 -5.05 0.05
C LYS A 286 0.23 -5.45 -0.02
N ASP A 287 1.15 -4.49 -0.03
CA ASP A 287 2.60 -4.72 -0.03
C ASP A 287 3.05 -5.52 1.21
N LYS A 288 2.55 -5.15 2.39
CA LYS A 288 2.83 -5.90 3.62
C LYS A 288 2.22 -7.30 3.65
N GLY A 289 1.05 -7.48 3.04
CA GLY A 289 0.46 -8.80 2.80
C GLY A 289 1.39 -9.70 1.97
N LEU A 290 1.85 -9.20 0.82
CA LEU A 290 2.76 -9.91 -0.07
C LEU A 290 4.12 -10.19 0.61
N GLN A 291 4.64 -9.23 1.38
CA GLN A 291 5.86 -9.41 2.15
C GLN A 291 5.70 -10.57 3.16
N PHE A 292 4.60 -10.58 3.93
CA PHE A 292 4.33 -11.62 4.92
C PHE A 292 4.19 -13.01 4.28
N GLU A 293 3.46 -13.12 3.18
CA GLU A 293 3.31 -14.34 2.40
C GLU A 293 4.67 -14.90 1.94
N ASN A 294 5.50 -14.04 1.36
CA ASN A 294 6.84 -14.42 0.90
C ASN A 294 7.76 -14.86 2.05
N GLU A 295 7.66 -14.23 3.22
CA GLU A 295 8.42 -14.63 4.41
C GLU A 295 7.98 -16.02 4.91
N ILE A 296 6.68 -16.34 4.90
CA ILE A 296 6.17 -17.68 5.24
C ILE A 296 6.71 -18.70 4.24
N PHE A 297 6.62 -18.40 2.94
CA PHE A 297 7.15 -19.26 1.89
C PHE A 297 8.65 -19.50 2.06
N ALA A 298 9.44 -18.45 2.27
CA ALA A 298 10.89 -18.55 2.48
C ALA A 298 11.22 -19.40 3.72
N PHE A 299 10.48 -19.22 4.81
CA PHE A 299 10.64 -20.01 6.04
C PHE A 299 10.35 -21.50 5.80
N TRP A 300 9.20 -21.84 5.20
CA TRP A 300 8.86 -23.24 4.89
C TRP A 300 9.78 -23.86 3.84
N LYS A 301 10.24 -23.09 2.85
CA LYS A 301 11.24 -23.56 1.87
C LYS A 301 12.56 -23.89 2.52
N LYS A 302 13.04 -23.09 3.48
CA LYS A 302 14.24 -23.41 4.26
C LYS A 302 14.04 -24.66 5.13
N LYS A 303 12.87 -24.81 5.74
CA LYS A 303 12.59 -25.88 6.72
C LYS A 303 12.26 -27.24 6.08
N TYR A 304 11.54 -27.24 4.97
CA TYR A 304 10.96 -28.44 4.35
C TYR A 304 11.52 -28.75 2.95
N SER A 305 12.37 -27.87 2.40
CA SER A 305 13.12 -28.07 1.15
C SER A 305 12.26 -28.58 -0.01
N ASN A 306 12.46 -29.85 -0.43
CA ASN A 306 11.77 -30.45 -1.58
C ASN A 306 10.27 -30.71 -1.35
N ASN A 307 9.77 -30.52 -0.12
CA ASN A 307 8.36 -30.72 0.20
C ASN A 307 7.49 -29.47 -0.07
N ILE A 308 8.08 -28.40 -0.62
CA ILE A 308 7.36 -27.20 -1.03
C ILE A 308 7.76 -26.76 -2.44
N ILE A 309 6.76 -26.54 -3.30
CA ILE A 309 6.98 -26.12 -4.69
C ILE A 309 6.12 -24.91 -5.03
N GLN A 310 6.73 -23.88 -5.64
CA GLN A 310 6.00 -22.76 -6.23
C GLN A 310 5.51 -23.13 -7.64
N ILE A 311 4.23 -22.91 -7.90
CA ILE A 311 3.62 -23.26 -9.18
C ILE A 311 3.57 -22.07 -10.12
N ALA A 312 3.08 -20.93 -9.63
CA ALA A 312 2.79 -19.76 -10.43
C ALA A 312 3.15 -18.45 -9.71
N GLU A 313 3.07 -17.39 -10.49
CA GLU A 313 2.92 -16.01 -10.02
C GLU A 313 1.43 -15.61 -10.17
N SER A 314 0.97 -14.62 -9.39
CA SER A 314 -0.44 -14.22 -9.34
C SER A 314 -1.02 -13.82 -10.72
N PHE A 315 -0.22 -13.21 -11.60
CA PHE A 315 -0.66 -12.84 -12.96
C PHE A 315 -0.93 -14.06 -13.87
N GLN A 316 -0.47 -15.25 -13.50
CA GLN A 316 -0.69 -16.49 -14.24
C GLN A 316 -1.97 -17.22 -13.79
N ALA A 317 -2.82 -16.61 -12.95
CA ALA A 317 -4.06 -17.22 -12.46
C ALA A 317 -5.03 -17.69 -13.56
N ARG A 318 -4.88 -17.21 -14.80
CA ARG A 318 -5.69 -17.62 -15.97
C ARG A 318 -5.04 -18.70 -16.84
N ASP A 319 -3.82 -19.12 -16.52
CA ASP A 319 -3.06 -20.07 -17.32
C ASP A 319 -3.48 -21.51 -17.01
N SER A 320 -4.12 -22.18 -17.98
CA SER A 320 -4.58 -23.56 -17.83
C SER A 320 -3.43 -24.56 -17.64
N THR A 321 -2.24 -24.27 -18.18
CA THR A 321 -1.06 -25.14 -18.01
C THR A 321 -0.60 -25.19 -16.56
N LYS A 322 -0.88 -24.13 -15.78
CA LYS A 322 -0.60 -24.09 -14.34
C LYS A 322 -1.61 -24.87 -13.53
N VAL A 323 -2.86 -24.96 -13.98
CA VAL A 323 -3.87 -25.85 -13.38
C VAL A 323 -3.44 -27.31 -13.55
N GLU A 324 -2.99 -27.68 -14.75
CA GLU A 324 -2.47 -29.02 -15.04
C GLU A 324 -1.24 -29.34 -14.17
N LYS A 325 -0.31 -28.40 -14.06
CA LYS A 325 0.86 -28.54 -13.17
C LYS A 325 0.45 -28.69 -11.69
N THR A 326 -0.58 -27.97 -11.25
CA THR A 326 -1.14 -28.10 -9.89
C THR A 326 -1.64 -29.52 -9.65
N LEU A 327 -2.49 -30.03 -10.54
CA LEU A 327 -3.02 -31.39 -10.44
C LEU A 327 -1.89 -32.44 -10.47
N GLN A 328 -0.90 -32.27 -11.33
CA GLN A 328 0.24 -33.18 -11.41
C GLN A 328 0.97 -33.26 -10.07
N LEU A 329 1.37 -32.13 -9.49
CA LEU A 329 2.12 -32.10 -8.23
C LEU A 329 1.27 -32.59 -7.03
N MET A 330 -0.05 -32.38 -7.08
CA MET A 330 -0.98 -32.97 -6.11
C MET A 330 -1.01 -34.50 -6.19
N LYS A 331 -0.99 -35.08 -7.40
CA LYS A 331 -0.93 -36.54 -7.60
C LYS A 331 0.44 -37.13 -7.19
N GLU A 332 1.51 -36.38 -7.41
CA GLU A 332 2.85 -36.73 -6.91
C GLU A 332 2.94 -36.62 -5.38
N GLY A 333 1.95 -36.00 -4.73
CA GLY A 333 1.85 -35.92 -3.28
C GLY A 333 2.79 -34.91 -2.65
N ILE A 334 3.18 -33.86 -3.37
CA ILE A 334 4.03 -32.79 -2.83
C ILE A 334 3.31 -32.10 -1.67
N PRO A 335 3.88 -32.10 -0.45
CA PRO A 335 3.13 -31.70 0.74
C PRO A 335 2.58 -30.27 0.76
N ILE A 336 3.35 -29.30 0.24
CA ILE A 336 2.99 -27.89 0.24
C ILE A 336 3.13 -27.35 -1.18
N LEU A 337 2.06 -26.78 -1.72
CA LEU A 337 2.07 -26.09 -3.01
C LEU A 337 1.84 -24.60 -2.76
N TYR A 338 2.79 -23.78 -3.21
CA TYR A 338 2.74 -22.32 -3.10
C TYR A 338 2.24 -21.70 -4.41
N GLN A 339 1.27 -20.80 -4.31
CA GLN A 339 0.60 -20.15 -5.44
C GLN A 339 0.08 -21.15 -6.51
N PRO A 340 -0.66 -22.22 -6.14
CA PRO A 340 -1.29 -23.11 -7.12
C PRO A 340 -2.39 -22.39 -7.88
N VAL A 341 -2.63 -22.78 -9.14
CA VAL A 341 -3.67 -22.17 -9.97
C VAL A 341 -4.89 -23.09 -9.99
N LEU A 342 -6.04 -22.55 -9.58
CA LEU A 342 -7.31 -23.29 -9.48
C LEU A 342 -8.37 -22.65 -10.36
N HIS A 343 -9.00 -23.45 -11.22
CA HIS A 343 -10.14 -23.06 -12.06
C HIS A 343 -11.33 -23.96 -11.72
N ASN A 344 -12.47 -23.35 -11.40
CA ASN A 344 -13.75 -24.05 -11.28
C ASN A 344 -14.58 -23.77 -12.53
N LYS A 345 -14.80 -24.80 -13.35
CA LYS A 345 -15.53 -24.64 -14.62
C LYS A 345 -17.05 -24.56 -14.40
N LYS A 346 -17.56 -25.20 -13.34
CA LYS A 346 -19.01 -25.26 -13.05
C LYS A 346 -19.57 -23.89 -12.71
N ASN A 347 -18.92 -23.17 -11.79
CA ASN A 347 -19.34 -21.84 -11.38
C ASN A 347 -18.52 -20.72 -12.03
N LYS A 348 -17.63 -21.04 -12.98
CA LYS A 348 -16.78 -20.09 -13.73
C LYS A 348 -16.01 -19.15 -12.79
N THR A 349 -15.25 -19.72 -11.87
CA THR A 349 -14.40 -18.95 -10.95
C THR A 349 -12.95 -19.42 -11.02
N TYR A 350 -12.03 -18.54 -10.65
CA TYR A 350 -10.60 -18.86 -10.68
C TYR A 350 -9.79 -18.08 -9.65
N GLY A 351 -8.58 -18.55 -9.38
CA GLY A 351 -7.54 -17.76 -8.73
C GLY A 351 -6.40 -18.61 -8.20
N CYS A 352 -5.59 -17.99 -7.36
CA CYS A 352 -4.44 -18.62 -6.71
C CYS A 352 -4.57 -18.44 -5.20
N PRO A 353 -4.89 -19.49 -4.42
CA PRO A 353 -4.68 -19.42 -2.98
C PRO A 353 -3.17 -19.30 -2.69
N ASP A 354 -2.82 -18.79 -1.52
CA ASP A 354 -1.41 -18.68 -1.15
C ASP A 354 -0.79 -20.08 -1.02
N PHE A 355 -1.46 -21.00 -0.31
CA PHE A 355 -1.00 -22.37 -0.14
C PHE A 355 -2.11 -23.42 -0.29
N LEU A 356 -1.74 -24.56 -0.89
CA LEU A 356 -2.41 -25.83 -0.66
C LEU A 356 -1.51 -26.72 0.18
N ILE A 357 -2.06 -27.24 1.28
CA ILE A 357 -1.33 -28.11 2.22
C ILE A 357 -2.03 -29.46 2.27
N ARG A 358 -1.24 -30.53 2.16
CA ARG A 358 -1.72 -31.90 2.30
C ARG A 358 -2.22 -32.13 3.74
N ASN A 359 -3.38 -32.75 3.90
CA ASN A 359 -4.09 -32.85 5.19
C ASN A 359 -3.21 -33.44 6.30
N ASP A 360 -2.46 -34.50 6.02
CA ASP A 360 -1.54 -35.15 6.96
C ASP A 360 -0.31 -34.30 7.34
N TRP A 361 0.05 -33.31 6.52
CA TRP A 361 1.10 -32.35 6.81
C TRP A 361 0.63 -31.14 7.61
N LEU A 362 -0.68 -30.85 7.61
CA LEU A 362 -1.22 -29.68 8.31
C LEU A 362 -0.90 -29.76 9.82
N ASN A 363 -1.20 -30.88 10.47
CA ASN A 363 -0.86 -31.08 11.87
C ASN A 363 0.66 -31.07 12.13
N LYS A 364 1.48 -31.52 11.17
CA LYS A 364 2.96 -31.51 11.24
C LYS A 364 3.58 -30.11 11.11
N ILE A 365 2.89 -29.18 10.47
CA ILE A 365 3.35 -27.80 10.33
C ILE A 365 2.97 -27.00 11.58
N PHE A 366 1.78 -27.26 12.13
CA PHE A 366 1.16 -26.50 13.20
C PHE A 366 1.06 -27.31 14.52
N ASN A 367 2.13 -28.04 14.86
CA ASN A 367 2.31 -29.05 15.93
C ASN A 367 1.73 -28.78 17.35
N LYS A 368 1.04 -27.67 17.61
CA LYS A 368 0.48 -27.28 18.90
C LYS A 368 -1.04 -27.46 19.02
N THR A 369 -1.72 -27.86 17.95
CA THR A 369 -3.18 -28.11 17.95
C THR A 369 -3.53 -29.24 16.99
N ASP A 370 -4.37 -30.18 17.41
CA ASP A 370 -5.03 -31.12 16.49
C ASP A 370 -6.02 -30.31 15.65
N ILE A 371 -5.63 -29.95 14.44
CA ILE A 371 -6.45 -29.10 13.54
C ILE A 371 -7.51 -29.93 12.83
N LEU A 372 -7.16 -31.15 12.45
CA LEU A 372 -8.02 -32.11 11.79
C LEU A 372 -8.38 -33.25 12.76
N SER A 373 -9.64 -33.68 12.74
CA SER A 373 -10.10 -34.87 13.44
C SER A 373 -9.49 -36.15 12.84
N GLU A 374 -9.58 -37.27 13.57
CA GLU A 374 -9.12 -38.56 13.04
C GLU A 374 -9.85 -38.97 11.75
N ASP A 375 -11.14 -38.66 11.64
CA ASP A 375 -11.92 -38.97 10.44
C ASP A 375 -11.49 -38.09 9.27
N GLU A 376 -11.26 -36.80 9.53
CA GLU A 376 -10.71 -35.86 8.53
C GLU A 376 -9.29 -36.26 8.10
N MET A 377 -8.53 -36.99 8.91
CA MET A 377 -7.21 -37.52 8.55
C MET A 377 -7.28 -38.78 7.69
N LYS A 378 -8.38 -39.55 7.77
CA LYS A 378 -8.59 -40.81 7.03
C LYS A 378 -9.28 -40.60 5.67
N MET A 379 -9.75 -39.40 5.37
CA MET A 379 -10.41 -39.10 4.10
C MET A 379 -9.46 -39.25 2.90
N LYS A 380 -9.99 -39.82 1.82
CA LYS A 380 -9.25 -40.10 0.59
C LYS A 380 -9.70 -39.19 -0.55
N SER A 381 -8.77 -38.87 -1.44
CA SER A 381 -9.05 -38.07 -2.62
C SER A 381 -9.28 -38.95 -3.83
N LYS A 382 -10.52 -38.94 -4.36
CA LYS A 382 -10.91 -39.82 -5.47
C LYS A 382 -10.15 -39.52 -6.76
N ASN A 383 -10.02 -38.24 -7.15
CA ASN A 383 -9.40 -37.88 -8.43
C ASN A 383 -7.86 -37.87 -8.36
N LEU A 384 -7.29 -37.82 -7.14
CA LEU A 384 -5.86 -37.99 -6.92
C LEU A 384 -5.46 -39.45 -6.78
N GLU A 385 -6.43 -40.36 -6.57
CA GLU A 385 -6.20 -41.79 -6.30
C GLU A 385 -5.24 -41.99 -5.12
N SER A 386 -5.44 -41.21 -4.06
CA SER A 386 -4.53 -41.17 -2.91
C SER A 386 -5.25 -41.23 -1.57
N ASP A 387 -4.51 -41.65 -0.54
CA ASP A 387 -4.96 -41.68 0.86
C ASP A 387 -4.83 -40.31 1.56
N TYR A 388 -4.69 -39.24 0.80
CA TYR A 388 -4.56 -37.88 1.29
C TYR A 388 -5.35 -36.92 0.40
N TYR A 389 -5.60 -35.71 0.90
CA TYR A 389 -6.18 -34.61 0.14
C TYR A 389 -5.53 -33.30 0.55
N TYR A 390 -5.85 -32.23 -0.17
CA TYR A 390 -5.32 -30.90 0.11
C TYR A 390 -6.40 -29.99 0.69
N VAL A 391 -5.96 -29.07 1.54
CA VAL A 391 -6.77 -27.97 2.09
C VAL A 391 -6.18 -26.62 1.69
N VAL A 392 -7.03 -25.60 1.62
CA VAL A 392 -6.62 -24.22 1.35
C VAL A 392 -6.13 -23.56 2.63
N VAL A 393 -4.94 -22.97 2.58
CA VAL A 393 -4.40 -22.10 3.64
C VAL A 393 -3.98 -20.77 3.03
N ASP A 394 -4.61 -19.68 3.46
CA ASP A 394 -4.38 -18.34 2.91
C ASP A 394 -3.74 -17.44 3.99
N ALA A 395 -2.63 -16.79 3.66
CA ALA A 395 -1.90 -15.94 4.57
C ALA A 395 -2.44 -14.51 4.55
N LYS A 396 -2.60 -13.92 5.73
CA LYS A 396 -3.07 -12.54 5.88
C LYS A 396 -2.22 -11.80 6.90
N TRP A 397 -1.70 -10.63 6.48
CA TRP A 397 -1.00 -9.69 7.37
C TRP A 397 -1.99 -8.97 8.30
N SER A 398 -2.65 -9.74 9.15
CA SER A 398 -3.69 -9.28 10.09
C SER A 398 -3.68 -10.13 11.36
N THR A 399 -4.12 -9.53 12.47
CA THR A 399 -4.42 -10.28 13.70
C THR A 399 -5.71 -11.06 13.49
N LEU A 400 -5.69 -12.37 13.80
CA LEU A 400 -6.88 -13.22 13.79
C LEU A 400 -7.68 -12.98 15.07
N HIS A 401 -8.86 -12.38 14.93
CA HIS A 401 -9.80 -12.25 16.03
C HIS A 401 -10.72 -13.47 16.04
N LEU A 402 -10.40 -14.43 16.90
CA LEU A 402 -11.15 -15.68 16.99
C LEU A 402 -12.40 -15.49 17.88
N ASN A 403 -13.39 -16.35 17.66
CA ASN A 403 -14.57 -16.47 18.52
C ASN A 403 -14.17 -16.99 19.90
N ALA A 404 -15.12 -17.00 20.85
CA ALA A 404 -14.87 -17.46 22.22
C ALA A 404 -14.38 -18.92 22.31
N ASN A 405 -14.56 -19.72 21.26
CA ASN A 405 -13.99 -21.07 21.14
C ASN A 405 -12.48 -21.09 20.83
N GLY A 406 -11.87 -19.96 20.47
CA GLY A 406 -10.44 -19.86 20.14
C GLY A 406 -10.03 -20.62 18.88
N ILE A 407 -10.99 -20.89 17.98
CA ILE A 407 -10.83 -21.72 16.76
C ILE A 407 -11.34 -20.98 15.52
N THR A 408 -12.64 -20.65 15.50
CA THR A 408 -13.30 -20.01 14.35
C THR A 408 -13.15 -18.49 14.37
N LEU A 409 -13.29 -17.83 13.22
CA LEU A 409 -13.07 -16.38 13.07
C LEU A 409 -14.34 -15.54 13.28
N ARG A 410 -14.21 -14.38 13.95
CA ARG A 410 -15.26 -13.35 14.01
C ARG A 410 -15.46 -12.71 12.63
N ASN A 411 -16.72 -12.50 12.23
CA ASN A 411 -17.07 -11.81 10.98
C ASN A 411 -16.93 -10.29 11.12
N GLN A 412 -15.68 -9.81 11.24
CA GLN A 412 -15.35 -8.39 11.37
C GLN A 412 -14.32 -7.95 10.32
N GLY A 413 -14.37 -6.68 9.92
CA GLY A 413 -13.45 -6.11 8.94
C GLY A 413 -13.46 -6.88 7.61
N SER A 414 -12.28 -7.29 7.14
CA SER A 414 -12.13 -8.02 5.86
C SER A 414 -12.35 -9.53 5.96
N ILE A 415 -12.63 -10.09 7.15
CA ILE A 415 -12.81 -11.54 7.32
C ILE A 415 -13.93 -12.10 6.42
N PRO A 416 -15.11 -11.47 6.29
CA PRO A 416 -16.15 -11.98 5.38
C PRO A 416 -15.68 -12.10 3.92
N ALA A 417 -14.92 -11.11 3.44
CA ALA A 417 -14.32 -11.17 2.11
C ALA A 417 -13.30 -12.32 1.97
N TYR A 418 -12.48 -12.56 3.00
CA TYR A 418 -11.53 -13.68 2.98
C TYR A 418 -12.24 -15.04 3.00
N LYS A 419 -13.32 -15.20 3.78
CA LYS A 419 -14.12 -16.42 3.76
C LYS A 419 -14.70 -16.67 2.36
N ALA A 420 -15.31 -15.68 1.73
CA ALA A 420 -15.80 -15.84 0.36
C ALA A 420 -14.70 -16.19 -0.66
N GLN A 421 -13.56 -15.50 -0.59
CA GLN A 421 -12.41 -15.76 -1.47
C GLN A 421 -11.90 -17.19 -1.30
N ILE A 422 -11.73 -17.64 -0.06
CA ILE A 422 -11.22 -18.98 0.25
C ILE A 422 -12.24 -20.05 -0.12
N LEU A 423 -13.55 -19.78 0.01
CA LEU A 423 -14.59 -20.72 -0.44
C LEU A 423 -14.52 -20.96 -1.94
N ILE A 424 -14.26 -19.91 -2.75
CA ILE A 424 -14.04 -20.05 -4.19
C ILE A 424 -12.87 -20.98 -4.48
N TYR A 425 -11.75 -20.82 -3.78
CA TYR A 425 -10.61 -21.73 -3.90
C TYR A 425 -10.96 -23.15 -3.47
N ASN A 426 -11.70 -23.30 -2.37
CA ASN A 426 -12.08 -24.58 -1.80
C ASN A 426 -13.00 -25.37 -2.74
N MET A 427 -13.98 -24.71 -3.37
CA MET A 427 -14.83 -25.32 -4.40
C MET A 427 -14.04 -25.72 -5.65
N ALA A 428 -13.10 -24.89 -6.11
CA ALA A 428 -12.25 -25.21 -7.27
C ALA A 428 -11.32 -26.39 -6.98
N LEU A 429 -10.73 -26.42 -5.78
CA LEU A 429 -9.93 -27.53 -5.29
C LEU A 429 -10.77 -28.81 -5.22
N GLY A 430 -12.03 -28.70 -4.77
CA GLY A 430 -12.97 -29.79 -4.70
C GLY A 430 -13.21 -30.49 -6.03
N GLU A 431 -13.37 -29.72 -7.11
CA GLU A 431 -13.46 -30.28 -8.48
C GLU A 431 -12.18 -30.99 -8.89
N LEU A 432 -11.03 -30.41 -8.54
CA LEU A 432 -9.72 -30.92 -8.95
C LEU A 432 -9.39 -32.27 -8.29
N GLN A 433 -9.66 -32.40 -6.98
CA GLN A 433 -9.32 -33.59 -6.20
C GLN A 433 -10.50 -34.57 -6.02
N GLY A 434 -11.72 -34.17 -6.39
CA GLY A 434 -12.91 -35.04 -6.35
C GLY A 434 -13.59 -35.11 -4.99
N MET A 435 -13.19 -34.27 -4.04
CA MET A 435 -13.88 -34.01 -2.78
C MET A 435 -13.61 -32.57 -2.32
N THR A 436 -14.63 -31.88 -1.81
CA THR A 436 -14.48 -30.52 -1.28
C THR A 436 -14.24 -30.62 0.24
N PRO A 437 -13.12 -30.10 0.77
CA PRO A 437 -12.90 -30.04 2.21
C PRO A 437 -13.99 -29.21 2.92
N ASN A 438 -14.45 -29.66 4.08
CA ASN A 438 -15.44 -28.92 4.89
C ASN A 438 -14.85 -27.66 5.53
N LYS A 439 -13.52 -27.65 5.72
CA LYS A 439 -12.79 -26.56 6.36
C LYS A 439 -11.70 -26.00 5.47
N ALA A 440 -11.43 -24.72 5.67
CA ALA A 440 -10.27 -24.03 5.11
C ALA A 440 -9.69 -23.08 6.17
N TYR A 441 -8.50 -22.55 5.91
CA TYR A 441 -7.70 -21.92 6.97
C TYR A 441 -7.15 -20.55 6.57
N ILE A 442 -7.12 -19.64 7.55
CA ILE A 442 -6.37 -18.39 7.48
C ILE A 442 -5.18 -18.46 8.42
N LEU A 443 -4.00 -18.16 7.87
CA LEU A 443 -2.78 -17.95 8.61
C LEU A 443 -2.58 -16.45 8.87
N GLY A 444 -2.69 -16.02 10.12
CA GLY A 444 -2.47 -14.64 10.50
C GLY A 444 -1.13 -14.43 11.19
N LYS A 445 -0.68 -13.17 11.24
CA LYS A 445 0.56 -12.81 11.96
C LYS A 445 0.44 -13.01 13.48
N LYS A 446 -0.76 -12.81 14.01
CA LYS A 446 -1.10 -12.85 15.44
C LYS A 446 -2.49 -13.41 15.60
N TRP A 447 -2.87 -13.77 16.83
CA TRP A 447 -4.24 -14.16 17.15
C TRP A 447 -4.65 -13.63 18.53
N THR A 448 -5.96 -13.43 18.71
CA THR A 448 -6.56 -13.10 20.01
C THR A 448 -7.99 -13.62 20.11
N TYR A 449 -8.41 -13.99 21.32
CA TYR A 449 -9.80 -14.29 21.64
C TYR A 449 -10.09 -14.05 23.11
N THR A 450 -11.37 -13.82 23.43
CA THR A 450 -11.85 -13.65 24.80
C THR A 450 -12.89 -14.72 25.07
N THR A 451 -12.74 -15.43 26.19
CA THR A 451 -13.73 -16.40 26.67
C THR A 451 -13.91 -16.22 28.17
N LYS A 452 -15.16 -16.22 28.64
CA LYS A 452 -15.51 -16.02 30.05
C LYS A 452 -14.81 -14.81 30.71
N GLY A 453 -14.66 -13.71 29.96
CA GLY A 453 -14.02 -12.47 30.43
C GLY A 453 -12.49 -12.47 30.43
N VAL A 454 -11.84 -13.59 30.09
CA VAL A 454 -10.37 -13.69 30.01
C VAL A 454 -9.93 -13.62 28.55
N THR A 455 -8.95 -12.76 28.26
CA THR A 455 -8.39 -12.57 26.91
C THR A 455 -7.08 -13.34 26.77
N TYR A 456 -6.98 -14.10 25.69
CA TYR A 456 -5.80 -14.83 25.26
C TYR A 456 -5.28 -14.23 23.96
N SER A 457 -3.97 -14.24 23.76
CA SER A 457 -3.33 -13.72 22.54
C SER A 457 -1.97 -14.37 22.30
N GLY A 458 -1.51 -14.36 21.05
CA GLY A 458 -0.18 -14.82 20.66
C GLY A 458 0.35 -14.11 19.42
N ASN A 459 1.69 -14.02 19.32
CA ASN A 459 2.42 -13.31 18.26
C ASN A 459 3.24 -14.24 17.34
N ASN A 460 3.07 -15.56 17.48
CA ASN A 460 3.64 -16.54 16.56
C ASN A 460 2.57 -17.00 15.58
N CYS A 461 2.85 -16.79 14.29
CA CYS A 461 1.93 -17.10 13.21
C CYS A 461 1.61 -18.61 13.09
N PHE A 462 2.49 -19.50 13.56
CA PHE A 462 2.27 -20.95 13.50
C PHE A 462 1.66 -21.54 14.78
N ASP A 463 1.30 -20.72 15.77
CA ASP A 463 0.65 -21.21 16.99
C ASP A 463 -0.83 -21.57 16.77
N LYS A 464 -1.54 -20.82 15.93
CA LYS A 464 -2.96 -21.02 15.63
C LYS A 464 -3.33 -20.59 14.21
N LEU A 465 -4.17 -21.40 13.58
CA LEU A 465 -4.91 -21.03 12.37
C LEU A 465 -6.30 -20.51 12.73
N GLY A 466 -6.82 -19.61 11.91
CA GLY A 466 -8.24 -19.29 11.89
C GLY A 466 -8.97 -20.31 11.04
N ILE A 467 -9.86 -21.10 11.64
CA ILE A 467 -10.66 -22.09 10.91
C ILE A 467 -11.90 -21.43 10.33
N ILE A 468 -12.17 -21.71 9.05
CA ILE A 468 -13.43 -21.42 8.38
C ILE A 468 -14.13 -22.76 8.17
N ASP A 469 -15.32 -22.90 8.75
CA ASP A 469 -16.06 -24.16 8.76
C ASP A 469 -17.31 -24.04 7.89
N TYR A 470 -17.19 -24.43 6.63
CA TYR A 470 -18.27 -24.30 5.63
C TYR A 470 -19.36 -25.36 5.77
N GLU A 471 -19.14 -26.40 6.56
CA GLU A 471 -20.16 -27.40 6.86
C GLU A 471 -21.12 -26.91 7.95
N ALA A 472 -20.57 -26.26 8.98
CA ALA A 472 -21.33 -25.75 10.11
C ALA A 472 -21.44 -24.22 10.13
N SER A 473 -20.53 -23.54 10.84
CA SER A 473 -20.72 -22.14 11.25
C SER A 473 -20.66 -21.11 10.12
N ASP A 474 -20.05 -21.45 8.99
CA ASP A 474 -19.83 -20.57 7.83
C ASP A 474 -20.53 -21.06 6.55
N ASN A 475 -21.50 -21.98 6.67
CA ASN A 475 -22.25 -22.52 5.52
C ASN A 475 -22.99 -21.43 4.71
N VAL A 476 -23.41 -20.33 5.36
CA VAL A 476 -24.06 -19.18 4.73
C VAL A 476 -23.23 -18.54 3.60
N TYR A 477 -21.91 -18.77 3.57
CA TYR A 477 -21.06 -18.22 2.51
C TYR A 477 -21.29 -18.86 1.15
N TYR A 478 -21.88 -20.05 1.04
CA TYR A 478 -22.23 -20.64 -0.26
C TYR A 478 -23.23 -19.75 -1.00
N GLU A 479 -24.34 -19.38 -0.34
CA GLU A 479 -25.37 -18.50 -0.89
C GLU A 479 -24.79 -17.11 -1.19
N LYS A 480 -24.07 -16.51 -0.24
CA LYS A 480 -23.45 -15.19 -0.44
C LYS A 480 -22.46 -15.15 -1.60
N VAL A 481 -21.68 -16.22 -1.79
CA VAL A 481 -20.74 -16.32 -2.92
C VAL A 481 -21.51 -16.38 -4.23
N GLU A 482 -22.60 -17.16 -4.30
CA GLU A 482 -23.45 -17.21 -5.49
C GLU A 482 -24.05 -15.84 -5.83
N GLU A 483 -24.62 -15.15 -4.84
CA GLU A 483 -25.14 -13.79 -4.97
C GLU A 483 -24.05 -12.81 -5.45
N GLY A 484 -22.87 -12.84 -4.82
CA GLY A 484 -21.74 -11.99 -5.19
C GLY A 484 -21.20 -12.27 -6.60
N LEU A 485 -21.20 -13.53 -7.04
CA LEU A 485 -20.84 -13.90 -8.40
C LEU A 485 -21.86 -13.38 -9.41
N ASN A 486 -23.14 -13.46 -9.09
CA ASN A 486 -24.22 -12.92 -9.91
C ASN A 486 -24.11 -11.39 -9.99
N TRP A 487 -23.87 -10.71 -8.87
CA TRP A 487 -23.61 -9.27 -8.83
C TRP A 487 -22.49 -8.84 -9.78
N ILE A 488 -21.32 -9.48 -9.70
CA ILE A 488 -20.18 -9.11 -10.58
C ILE A 488 -20.51 -9.33 -12.07
N ARG A 489 -21.28 -10.37 -12.39
CA ARG A 489 -21.73 -10.64 -13.77
C ARG A 489 -22.76 -9.62 -14.22
N ASP A 490 -23.70 -9.25 -13.36
CA ASP A 490 -24.68 -8.20 -13.61
C ASP A 490 -24.01 -6.85 -13.84
N VAL A 491 -23.03 -6.48 -13.00
CA VAL A 491 -22.23 -5.26 -13.17
C VAL A 491 -21.64 -5.24 -14.58
N ARG A 492 -21.01 -6.33 -15.03
CA ARG A 492 -20.42 -6.41 -16.36
C ARG A 492 -21.47 -6.38 -17.47
N ASN A 493 -22.58 -7.09 -17.31
CA ASN A 493 -23.51 -7.35 -18.43
C ASN A 493 -24.62 -6.31 -18.54
N GLN A 494 -25.06 -5.76 -17.42
CA GLN A 494 -26.22 -4.87 -17.30
C GLN A 494 -25.87 -3.52 -16.66
N GLY A 495 -24.70 -3.38 -16.03
CA GLY A 495 -24.33 -2.19 -15.25
C GLY A 495 -24.36 -0.87 -16.01
N HIS A 496 -24.22 -0.93 -17.34
CA HIS A 496 -24.34 0.22 -18.25
C HIS A 496 -25.75 0.83 -18.32
N ASN A 497 -26.76 0.13 -17.80
CA ASN A 497 -28.14 0.61 -17.75
C ASN A 497 -28.51 1.21 -16.39
N TRP A 498 -27.57 1.28 -15.44
CA TRP A 498 -27.81 1.75 -14.08
C TRP A 498 -27.38 3.21 -13.90
N SER A 499 -27.96 3.86 -12.90
CA SER A 499 -27.67 5.26 -12.56
C SER A 499 -27.66 5.46 -11.04
N LEU A 500 -26.92 6.48 -10.59
CA LEU A 500 -26.85 6.87 -9.18
C LEU A 500 -27.95 7.88 -8.78
N LEU A 501 -28.42 8.68 -9.74
CA LEU A 501 -29.38 9.76 -9.53
C LEU A 501 -30.61 9.61 -10.44
N PRO A 502 -31.78 10.19 -10.07
CA PRO A 502 -32.05 10.97 -8.84
C PRO A 502 -32.03 10.12 -7.55
N THR A 503 -32.21 8.82 -7.70
CA THR A 503 -31.96 7.80 -6.67
C THR A 503 -31.22 6.64 -7.35
N PRO A 504 -30.38 5.88 -6.63
CA PRO A 504 -29.70 4.74 -7.21
C PRO A 504 -30.71 3.75 -7.79
N SER A 505 -30.52 3.33 -9.04
CA SER A 505 -31.47 2.46 -9.76
C SER A 505 -31.51 1.02 -9.23
N ARG A 506 -30.62 0.68 -8.29
CA ARG A 506 -30.46 -0.62 -7.64
C ARG A 506 -30.01 -0.42 -6.20
N ILE A 507 -30.40 -1.34 -5.32
CA ILE A 507 -30.04 -1.27 -3.89
C ILE A 507 -28.52 -1.37 -3.67
N GLU A 508 -27.84 -2.13 -4.51
CA GLU A 508 -26.38 -2.33 -4.46
C GLU A 508 -25.58 -1.06 -4.79
N LEU A 509 -26.24 -0.06 -5.39
CA LEU A 509 -25.62 1.22 -5.74
C LEU A 509 -25.77 2.29 -4.64
N TYR A 510 -26.45 1.99 -3.53
CA TYR A 510 -26.48 2.90 -2.39
C TYR A 510 -25.15 2.87 -1.63
N PRO A 511 -24.55 4.03 -1.32
CA PRO A 511 -23.27 4.09 -0.63
C PRO A 511 -23.40 3.52 0.79
N ASN A 512 -22.35 2.84 1.27
CA ASN A 512 -22.24 2.44 2.67
C ASN A 512 -21.22 3.34 3.39
N MET A 513 -21.71 4.31 4.16
CA MET A 513 -20.87 5.30 4.84
C MET A 513 -20.19 4.78 6.11
N CYS A 514 -20.48 3.53 6.51
CA CYS A 514 -19.74 2.82 7.56
C CYS A 514 -18.44 2.18 7.04
N ASN A 515 -18.23 2.10 5.72
CA ASN A 515 -17.01 1.51 5.15
C ASN A 515 -15.90 2.56 5.03
N GLU A 516 -14.80 2.36 5.76
CA GLU A 516 -13.61 3.22 5.70
C GLU A 516 -12.57 2.76 4.65
N MET A 517 -12.79 1.60 4.02
CA MET A 517 -11.89 0.98 3.04
C MET A 517 -12.35 1.20 1.59
N ASP A 518 -12.91 2.38 1.30
CA ASP A 518 -13.46 2.78 0.01
C ASP A 518 -12.47 3.55 -0.89
N GLY A 519 -11.25 3.78 -0.39
CA GLY A 519 -10.13 4.27 -1.19
C GLY A 519 -10.43 5.60 -1.85
N ASN A 520 -10.33 5.64 -3.17
CA ASN A 520 -10.50 6.87 -3.96
C ASN A 520 -11.96 7.27 -4.12
N TRP A 521 -12.89 6.38 -3.76
CA TRP A 521 -14.32 6.59 -3.90
C TRP A 521 -14.95 7.30 -2.71
N LYS A 522 -14.20 7.51 -1.62
CA LYS A 522 -14.71 8.14 -0.39
C LYS A 522 -15.40 9.47 -0.64
N ARG A 523 -14.80 10.33 -1.48
CA ARG A 523 -15.38 11.64 -1.82
C ARG A 523 -16.68 11.49 -2.59
N LEU A 524 -16.68 10.70 -3.68
CA LEU A 524 -17.86 10.48 -4.51
C LEU A 524 -19.00 9.82 -3.72
N LYS A 525 -18.70 8.86 -2.85
CA LYS A 525 -19.69 8.24 -1.95
C LYS A 525 -20.27 9.26 -0.98
N GLY A 526 -19.44 10.11 -0.39
CA GLY A 526 -19.91 11.19 0.49
C GLY A 526 -20.84 12.15 -0.25
N GLU A 527 -20.43 12.61 -1.44
CA GLU A 527 -21.27 13.46 -2.30
C GLU A 527 -22.60 12.79 -2.65
N LEU A 528 -22.59 11.50 -3.01
CA LEU A 528 -23.80 10.73 -3.30
C LEU A 528 -24.69 10.61 -2.07
N ALA A 529 -24.11 10.24 -0.92
CA ALA A 529 -24.84 10.04 0.32
C ALA A 529 -25.53 11.34 0.78
N ASP A 530 -24.81 12.46 0.75
CA ASP A 530 -25.35 13.79 1.05
C ASP A 530 -26.45 14.16 0.05
N LYS A 531 -26.29 13.83 -1.24
CA LYS A 531 -27.26 14.19 -2.29
C LYS A 531 -28.60 13.46 -2.17
N ILE A 532 -28.59 12.22 -1.68
CA ILE A 532 -29.78 11.36 -1.59
C ILE A 532 -30.33 11.26 -0.16
N ASP A 533 -29.80 12.03 0.79
CA ASP A 533 -30.13 11.95 2.22
C ASP A 533 -30.00 10.51 2.76
N GLU A 534 -28.85 9.89 2.51
CA GLU A 534 -28.65 8.47 2.72
C GLU A 534 -28.58 8.10 4.22
N ILE A 535 -29.28 7.03 4.60
CA ILE A 535 -29.50 6.62 5.99
C ILE A 535 -28.21 6.24 6.74
N THR A 536 -27.20 5.66 6.08
CA THR A 536 -25.93 5.28 6.70
C THR A 536 -25.04 6.46 7.08
N LEU A 537 -25.41 7.70 6.73
CA LEU A 537 -24.79 8.91 7.30
C LEU A 537 -25.11 9.07 8.80
N VAL A 538 -26.26 8.56 9.24
CA VAL A 538 -26.78 8.72 10.60
C VAL A 538 -26.00 7.83 11.57
N TRP A 539 -25.73 8.38 12.75
CA TRP A 539 -25.03 7.68 13.83
C TRP A 539 -25.62 6.30 14.10
N MET A 540 -24.74 5.28 14.16
CA MET A 540 -25.08 3.87 14.37
C MET A 540 -25.87 3.19 13.24
N CYS A 541 -26.20 3.89 12.15
CA CYS A 541 -26.90 3.31 11.01
C CYS A 541 -25.94 2.73 9.98
N GLY A 542 -26.07 1.45 9.69
CA GLY A 542 -25.40 0.77 8.57
C GLY A 542 -26.39 0.22 7.54
N PRO A 543 -25.93 -0.58 6.56
CA PRO A 543 -26.78 -1.15 5.51
C PRO A 543 -28.00 -1.92 6.05
N LYS A 544 -27.85 -2.59 7.21
CA LYS A 544 -28.98 -3.27 7.87
C LYS A 544 -30.09 -2.31 8.30
N ASN A 545 -29.73 -1.14 8.84
CA ASN A 545 -30.70 -0.13 9.27
C ASN A 545 -31.37 0.52 8.06
N ARG A 546 -30.62 0.75 6.98
CA ARG A 546 -31.20 1.15 5.68
C ARG A 546 -32.23 0.14 5.19
N SER A 547 -31.90 -1.15 5.19
CA SER A 547 -32.85 -2.20 4.79
C SER A 547 -34.13 -2.18 5.63
N SER A 548 -34.00 -2.04 6.95
CA SER A 548 -35.14 -1.90 7.87
C SER A 548 -36.04 -0.71 7.52
N ALA A 549 -35.45 0.44 7.18
CA ALA A 549 -36.20 1.61 6.77
C ALA A 549 -36.90 1.40 5.41
N PHE A 550 -36.20 0.82 4.44
CA PHE A 550 -36.75 0.58 3.10
C PHE A 550 -37.91 -0.41 3.13
N GLU A 551 -37.87 -1.41 4.02
CA GLU A 551 -38.99 -2.34 4.27
C GLU A 551 -40.24 -1.64 4.85
N ASN A 552 -40.09 -0.41 5.37
CA ASN A 552 -41.16 0.44 5.87
C ASN A 552 -41.42 1.65 4.94
N ASP A 553 -41.01 1.57 3.67
CA ASP A 553 -41.16 2.63 2.66
C ASP A 553 -40.50 3.98 3.04
N VAL A 554 -39.48 3.93 3.91
CA VAL A 554 -38.68 5.10 4.31
C VAL A 554 -37.32 5.04 3.64
N HIS A 555 -37.01 6.01 2.79
CA HIS A 555 -35.81 5.98 1.93
C HIS A 555 -34.75 7.01 2.29
N LYS A 556 -35.09 8.01 3.09
CA LYS A 556 -34.20 9.10 3.47
C LYS A 556 -34.16 9.32 4.96
N TRP A 557 -33.02 9.78 5.47
CA TRP A 557 -32.99 10.22 6.87
C TRP A 557 -33.74 11.53 7.09
N THR A 558 -34.03 12.31 6.05
CA THR A 558 -34.78 13.58 6.16
C THR A 558 -36.30 13.40 6.29
N GLU A 559 -36.83 12.20 5.98
CA GLU A 559 -38.25 11.86 6.13
C GLU A 559 -38.65 11.80 7.61
N ASN A 560 -39.84 12.32 7.94
CA ASN A 560 -40.31 12.40 9.33
C ASN A 560 -40.54 11.01 9.94
N GLU A 561 -40.92 10.06 9.11
CA GLU A 561 -41.16 8.66 9.42
C GLU A 561 -39.87 7.89 9.73
N CYS A 562 -38.71 8.40 9.28
CA CYS A 562 -37.42 7.85 9.64
C CYS A 562 -37.18 8.09 11.14
N THR A 563 -37.35 7.06 11.94
CA THR A 563 -37.21 7.08 13.40
C THR A 563 -36.28 5.95 13.83
N SER A 564 -35.75 6.02 15.05
CA SER A 564 -34.94 4.93 15.60
C SER A 564 -35.65 3.57 15.58
N GLU A 565 -36.97 3.53 15.75
CA GLU A 565 -37.79 2.33 15.66
C GLU A 565 -37.82 1.76 14.24
N VAL A 566 -38.11 2.59 13.24
CA VAL A 566 -38.11 2.19 11.80
C VAL A 566 -36.72 1.74 11.35
N LEU A 567 -35.66 2.35 11.89
CA LEU A 567 -34.28 1.95 11.67
C LEU A 567 -33.89 0.65 12.40
N GLY A 568 -34.80 0.04 13.16
CA GLY A 568 -34.64 -1.27 13.78
C GLY A 568 -33.92 -1.26 15.14
N PHE A 569 -33.83 -0.11 15.81
CA PHE A 569 -33.23 -0.02 17.14
C PHE A 569 -34.22 -0.38 18.25
N LYS A 570 -33.69 -0.92 19.35
CA LYS A 570 -34.43 -1.30 20.56
C LYS A 570 -33.77 -0.70 21.81
N GLY A 571 -34.53 -0.61 22.91
CA GLY A 571 -34.07 -0.03 24.17
C GLY A 571 -34.28 1.48 24.23
N GLN A 572 -33.63 2.17 25.18
CA GLN A 572 -33.85 3.61 25.39
C GLN A 572 -32.65 4.47 25.00
N LYS A 573 -31.42 4.02 25.32
CA LYS A 573 -30.22 4.87 25.20
C LYS A 573 -29.87 5.22 23.75
N ILE A 574 -29.75 4.22 22.86
CA ILE A 574 -29.39 4.46 21.45
C ILE A 574 -30.55 5.17 20.73
N PRO A 575 -31.81 4.68 20.81
CA PRO A 575 -32.97 5.38 20.25
C PRO A 575 -33.06 6.86 20.62
N GLY A 576 -33.01 7.19 21.92
CA GLY A 576 -33.16 8.58 22.36
C GLY A 576 -32.04 9.52 21.91
N ILE A 577 -30.83 9.02 21.67
CA ILE A 577 -29.74 9.80 21.08
C ILE A 577 -30.00 10.00 19.57
N LEU A 578 -30.35 8.91 18.87
CA LEU A 578 -30.54 8.92 17.43
C LEU A 578 -31.70 9.85 17.04
N ASP A 579 -32.83 9.77 17.75
CA ASP A 579 -33.98 10.62 17.47
C ASP A 579 -33.67 12.11 17.73
N GLN A 580 -32.85 12.45 18.73
CA GLN A 580 -32.37 13.82 18.93
C GLN A 580 -31.46 14.32 17.79
N ILE A 581 -30.59 13.44 17.24
CA ILE A 581 -29.80 13.76 16.05
C ILE A 581 -30.73 14.09 14.88
N LEU A 582 -31.74 13.24 14.64
CA LEU A 582 -32.70 13.44 13.56
C LEU A 582 -33.52 14.73 13.77
N GLU A 583 -34.01 14.97 14.99
CA GLU A 583 -34.80 16.15 15.35
C GLU A 583 -34.03 17.44 15.06
N VAL A 584 -32.79 17.58 15.54
CA VAL A 584 -31.99 18.80 15.34
C VAL A 584 -31.63 19.00 13.87
N ASN A 585 -31.35 17.94 13.13
CA ASN A 585 -30.98 18.05 11.72
C ASN A 585 -32.18 18.32 10.79
N ARG A 586 -33.41 17.95 11.19
CA ARG A 586 -34.66 18.27 10.46
C ARG A 586 -35.29 19.60 10.87
N SER A 587 -34.93 20.12 12.04
CA SER A 587 -35.52 21.36 12.57
C SER A 587 -35.02 22.60 11.84
N ASP A 588 -35.92 23.54 11.55
CA ASP A 588 -35.56 24.87 11.05
C ASP A 588 -35.03 25.81 12.15
N THR A 589 -35.30 25.50 13.43
CA THR A 589 -35.06 26.41 14.56
C THR A 589 -34.01 25.93 15.55
N LEU A 590 -33.82 24.62 15.68
CA LEU A 590 -32.83 24.05 16.59
C LEU A 590 -31.47 23.98 15.90
N THR A 591 -30.44 24.50 16.56
CA THR A 591 -29.05 24.42 16.10
C THR A 591 -28.20 23.49 16.96
N ILE A 592 -28.55 23.35 18.25
CA ILE A 592 -27.88 22.47 19.20
C ILE A 592 -28.86 22.06 20.31
N LEU A 593 -28.75 20.81 20.76
CA LEU A 593 -29.39 20.31 21.98
C LEU A 593 -28.33 19.63 22.88
N PRO A 594 -28.56 19.53 24.19
CA PRO A 594 -29.60 20.24 24.93
C PRO A 594 -29.30 21.75 24.99
N ARG A 595 -30.31 22.58 25.27
CA ARG A 595 -30.11 24.04 25.43
C ARG A 595 -29.22 24.38 26.62
N LYS A 596 -29.31 23.58 27.69
CA LYS A 596 -28.46 23.68 28.88
C LYS A 596 -27.97 22.28 29.26
N ILE A 597 -26.67 22.14 29.45
CA ILE A 597 -25.99 20.88 29.77
C ILE A 597 -25.85 20.79 31.29
N LYS A 598 -26.40 19.73 31.88
CA LYS A 598 -26.31 19.47 33.33
C LYS A 598 -25.10 18.61 33.69
N ASN A 599 -24.64 17.78 32.76
CA ASN A 599 -23.50 16.91 32.97
C ASN A 599 -22.22 17.73 33.12
N ASN A 600 -21.59 17.63 34.29
CA ASN A 600 -20.32 18.28 34.62
C ASN A 600 -19.21 17.26 34.96
N ASP A 601 -19.16 16.13 34.23
CA ASP A 601 -18.11 15.11 34.41
C ASP A 601 -16.71 15.75 34.39
N LYS A 602 -15.83 15.35 35.31
CA LYS A 602 -14.50 15.95 35.48
C LYS A 602 -14.49 17.50 35.65
N ASN A 603 -15.59 18.10 36.10
CA ASN A 603 -15.73 19.55 36.30
C ASN A 603 -15.47 20.39 35.03
N TRP A 604 -15.79 19.85 33.85
CA TRP A 604 -15.46 20.50 32.58
C TRP A 604 -16.16 21.85 32.37
N GLN A 605 -17.29 22.12 33.02
CA GLN A 605 -18.06 23.36 32.84
C GLN A 605 -17.38 24.59 33.45
N THR A 606 -16.50 24.42 34.42
CA THR A 606 -15.77 25.53 35.06
C THR A 606 -14.43 25.71 34.35
N LYS A 607 -14.13 26.90 33.81
CA LYS A 607 -12.81 27.22 33.24
C LYS A 607 -11.75 27.29 34.37
N PRO A 608 -10.77 26.37 34.42
CA PRO A 608 -9.66 26.45 35.36
C PRO A 608 -8.60 27.45 34.88
N LYS A 609 -7.62 27.74 35.75
CA LYS A 609 -6.47 28.58 35.39
C LYS A 609 -5.56 27.93 34.34
N LEU A 610 -5.48 26.60 34.35
CA LEU A 610 -4.72 25.80 33.39
C LEU A 610 -5.53 24.53 33.07
N GLU A 611 -5.57 24.17 31.81
CA GLU A 611 -6.15 22.94 31.26
C GLU A 611 -5.44 22.63 29.94
N PHE A 612 -5.41 21.35 29.58
CA PHE A 612 -4.70 20.87 28.40
C PHE A 612 -5.64 20.19 27.42
N PHE A 613 -5.36 20.33 26.14
CA PHE A 613 -6.04 19.68 25.03
C PHE A 613 -5.00 18.83 24.31
N ILE A 614 -5.22 17.52 24.24
CA ILE A 614 -4.19 16.57 23.85
C ILE A 614 -4.69 15.67 22.72
N ASP A 615 -3.82 15.45 21.74
CA ASP A 615 -4.03 14.52 20.64
C ASP A 615 -2.72 13.80 20.31
N PHE A 616 -2.79 12.55 19.88
CA PHE A 616 -1.63 11.73 19.55
C PHE A 616 -1.69 11.21 18.12
N GLU A 617 -0.59 11.39 17.39
CA GLU A 617 -0.40 10.67 16.13
C GLU A 617 0.45 9.41 16.35
N THR A 618 0.03 8.32 15.73
CA THR A 618 0.58 7.00 16.01
C THR A 618 0.95 6.20 14.76
N LEU A 619 1.96 5.34 14.90
CA LEU A 619 2.34 4.32 13.94
C LEU A 619 1.89 2.95 14.45
N THR A 620 1.23 2.17 13.59
CA THR A 620 0.78 0.83 13.96
C THR A 620 1.77 -0.26 13.59
N SER A 621 1.59 -1.45 14.17
CA SER A 621 2.37 -2.64 13.83
C SER A 621 2.32 -3.08 12.35
N ILE A 622 1.48 -2.45 11.52
CA ILE A 622 1.42 -2.71 10.08
C ILE A 622 2.78 -2.44 9.42
N PHE A 623 3.52 -1.43 9.90
CA PHE A 623 4.81 -1.04 9.32
C PHE A 623 5.96 -1.97 9.70
N ASN A 624 5.81 -2.73 10.79
CA ASN A 624 6.84 -3.58 11.37
C ASN A 624 6.74 -5.04 10.87
N ALA A 625 6.71 -5.22 9.54
CA ALA A 625 6.91 -6.53 8.94
C ALA A 625 8.37 -6.95 9.13
N GLN A 626 8.67 -7.60 10.26
CA GLN A 626 9.96 -8.23 10.50
C GLN A 626 10.01 -9.60 9.83
N LYS A 627 11.24 -10.02 9.48
CA LYS A 627 11.50 -11.38 8.98
C LYS A 627 11.00 -12.40 9.98
N ILE A 628 10.41 -13.50 9.48
CA ILE A 628 10.04 -14.62 10.34
C ILE A 628 11.35 -15.31 10.76
N GLY A 629 11.84 -14.94 11.95
CA GLY A 629 13.05 -15.52 12.54
C GLY A 629 12.83 -16.96 13.02
N GLU A 630 13.87 -17.59 13.57
CA GLU A 630 13.78 -18.96 14.11
C GLU A 630 12.76 -19.10 15.25
N SER A 631 12.51 -18.01 15.98
CA SER A 631 11.46 -17.94 17.01
C SER A 631 10.04 -17.94 16.45
N GLN A 632 9.87 -17.82 15.13
CA GLN A 632 8.59 -17.76 14.40
C GLN A 632 7.66 -16.61 14.83
N GLN A 633 8.16 -15.69 15.66
CA GLN A 633 7.43 -14.52 16.12
C GLN A 633 7.45 -13.44 15.03
N THR A 634 6.31 -12.82 14.78
CA THR A 634 6.23 -11.65 13.91
C THR A 634 6.51 -10.37 14.73
N GLY A 635 7.76 -10.18 15.15
CA GLY A 635 8.27 -8.99 15.84
C GLY A 635 7.65 -8.62 17.20
N HIS A 636 8.28 -7.67 17.90
CA HIS A 636 7.84 -7.15 19.20
C HIS A 636 6.70 -6.13 19.09
N ASP A 637 5.90 -6.06 20.16
CA ASP A 637 4.69 -5.24 20.26
C ASP A 637 4.94 -3.74 20.13
N THR A 638 4.60 -3.21 18.97
CA THR A 638 4.35 -1.79 18.72
C THR A 638 2.99 -1.68 18.09
N GLU A 639 1.95 -2.15 18.80
CA GLU A 639 0.58 -2.09 18.25
C GLU A 639 0.14 -0.66 17.93
N SER A 640 0.67 0.32 18.68
CA SER A 640 0.59 1.74 18.39
C SER A 640 1.77 2.44 19.09
N PHE A 641 2.70 2.99 18.32
CA PHE A 641 3.85 3.80 18.72
C PHE A 641 3.49 5.28 18.52
N ILE A 642 3.58 6.10 19.56
CA ILE A 642 3.31 7.53 19.48
C ILE A 642 4.54 8.20 18.85
N PHE A 643 4.37 8.81 17.69
CA PHE A 643 5.46 9.53 17.01
C PHE A 643 5.33 11.06 17.14
N MET A 644 4.14 11.55 17.53
CA MET A 644 3.89 12.96 17.78
C MET A 644 2.82 13.12 18.86
N ILE A 645 3.06 14.04 19.77
CA ILE A 645 2.10 14.49 20.78
C ILE A 645 1.79 15.96 20.55
N GLY A 646 0.52 16.28 20.37
CA GLY A 646 0.03 17.65 20.39
C GLY A 646 -0.46 18.03 21.76
N LEU A 647 -0.02 19.19 22.27
CA LEU A 647 -0.50 19.74 23.52
C LEU A 647 -0.89 21.21 23.33
N GLY A 648 -2.19 21.48 23.42
CA GLY A 648 -2.73 22.82 23.44
C GLY A 648 -3.09 23.28 24.85
N HIS A 649 -2.90 24.56 25.14
CA HIS A 649 -3.40 25.20 26.36
C HIS A 649 -3.68 26.69 26.13
N THR A 650 -4.33 27.33 27.09
CA THR A 650 -4.42 28.80 27.13
C THR A 650 -3.31 29.34 28.01
N ASP A 651 -2.58 30.36 27.55
CA ASP A 651 -1.61 31.06 28.38
C ASP A 651 -2.35 31.81 29.51
N PRO A 652 -2.07 31.52 30.81
CA PRO A 652 -2.85 32.08 31.91
C PRO A 652 -2.67 33.59 32.12
N VAL A 653 -1.71 34.23 31.45
CA VAL A 653 -1.43 35.67 31.53
C VAL A 653 -2.04 36.41 30.36
N THR A 654 -1.90 35.88 29.14
CA THR A 654 -2.36 36.56 27.91
C THR A 654 -3.74 36.11 27.44
N ASP A 655 -4.28 35.02 27.99
CA ASP A 655 -5.51 34.33 27.58
C ASP A 655 -5.50 33.91 26.09
N LYS A 656 -4.30 33.76 25.50
CA LYS A 656 -4.11 33.32 24.11
C LYS A 656 -3.89 31.82 24.03
N TRP A 657 -4.36 31.22 22.94
CA TRP A 657 -4.07 29.83 22.60
C TRP A 657 -2.57 29.63 22.35
N VAL A 658 -2.04 28.58 22.94
CA VAL A 658 -0.67 28.10 22.76
C VAL A 658 -0.73 26.63 22.40
N TYR A 659 0.00 26.24 21.35
CA TYR A 659 0.17 24.86 20.94
C TYR A 659 1.65 24.49 20.97
N LYS A 660 1.93 23.26 21.39
CA LYS A 660 3.26 22.67 21.40
C LYS A 660 3.17 21.24 20.87
N ASP A 661 3.97 20.93 19.86
CA ASP A 661 4.19 19.55 19.43
C ASP A 661 5.43 18.94 20.09
N PHE A 662 5.39 17.62 20.26
CA PHE A 662 6.52 16.78 20.65
C PHE A 662 6.66 15.65 19.64
N THR A 663 7.49 15.88 18.63
CA THR A 663 7.69 14.95 17.51
C THR A 663 9.00 14.16 17.66
N VAL A 664 8.99 12.87 17.32
CA VAL A 664 10.17 12.01 17.38
C VAL A 664 11.18 12.35 16.27
N ASN A 665 12.48 12.21 16.56
CA ASN A 665 13.52 12.37 15.53
C ASN A 665 13.63 11.13 14.64
N ASN A 666 13.29 9.97 15.19
CA ASN A 666 13.32 8.67 14.53
C ASN A 666 12.23 7.76 15.08
N ILE A 667 11.81 6.75 14.30
CA ILE A 667 10.82 5.75 14.74
C ILE A 667 11.54 4.68 15.56
N ASP A 668 11.75 4.95 16.84
CA ASP A 668 12.24 3.96 17.79
C ASP A 668 11.72 4.20 19.23
N PRO A 669 11.68 3.16 20.09
CA PRO A 669 11.14 3.29 21.44
C PRO A 669 11.85 4.30 22.34
N VAL A 670 13.13 4.61 22.09
CA VAL A 670 13.88 5.59 22.90
C VAL A 670 13.35 6.99 22.62
N GLU A 671 13.07 7.30 21.36
CA GLU A 671 12.48 8.57 20.96
C GLU A 671 11.05 8.76 21.48
N GLU A 672 10.22 7.71 21.53
CA GLU A 672 8.89 7.79 22.17
C GLU A 672 9.01 8.14 23.65
N VAL A 673 9.96 7.55 24.37
CA VAL A 673 10.25 7.91 25.77
C VAL A 673 10.76 9.35 25.88
N ARG A 674 11.57 9.82 24.92
CA ARG A 674 12.07 11.20 24.91
C ARG A 674 10.91 12.19 24.77
N ILE A 675 10.03 12.03 23.79
CA ILE A 675 8.92 12.99 23.59
C ILE A 675 7.92 12.99 24.75
N LEU A 676 7.71 11.84 25.42
CA LEU A 676 6.91 11.77 26.64
C LEU A 676 7.58 12.54 27.79
N ASN A 677 8.91 12.43 27.93
CA ASN A 677 9.67 13.19 28.92
C ASN A 677 9.60 14.70 28.66
N ASP A 678 9.75 15.10 27.39
CA ASP A 678 9.71 16.51 26.99
C ASP A 678 8.32 17.11 27.24
N MET A 679 7.26 16.36 26.91
CA MET A 679 5.88 16.73 27.22
C MET A 679 5.68 16.93 28.73
N TRP A 680 6.09 15.97 29.55
CA TRP A 680 5.93 16.07 30.99
C TRP A 680 6.76 17.21 31.58
N THR A 681 7.99 17.42 31.12
CA THR A 681 8.82 18.56 31.56
C THR A 681 8.10 19.88 31.29
N TYR A 682 7.56 20.04 30.08
CA TYR A 682 6.79 21.23 29.71
C TYR A 682 5.54 21.44 30.58
N ILE A 683 4.77 20.37 30.83
CA ILE A 683 3.60 20.41 31.72
C ILE A 683 4.01 20.80 33.15
N HIS A 684 5.08 20.21 33.68
CA HIS A 684 5.57 20.48 35.03
C HIS A 684 6.00 21.94 35.17
N ASP A 685 6.72 22.49 34.20
CA ASP A 685 7.15 23.89 34.20
C ASP A 685 5.95 24.84 34.20
N LEU A 686 4.92 24.57 33.37
CA LEU A 686 3.69 25.36 33.34
C LEU A 686 2.91 25.28 34.66
N CYS A 687 2.75 24.09 35.20
CA CYS A 687 2.06 23.87 36.48
C CYS A 687 2.79 24.56 37.64
N GLN A 688 4.12 24.45 37.71
CA GLN A 688 4.93 25.11 38.73
C GLN A 688 4.83 26.63 38.63
N LYS A 689 4.85 27.16 37.41
CA LYS A 689 4.79 28.61 37.15
C LYS A 689 3.41 29.20 37.45
N HIS A 690 2.32 28.52 37.09
CA HIS A 690 1.00 29.14 37.07
C HIS A 690 0.03 28.61 38.13
N THR A 691 0.19 27.37 38.57
CA THR A 691 -0.70 26.68 39.53
C THR A 691 0.11 25.87 40.56
N PRO A 692 1.12 26.46 41.23
CA PRO A 692 1.89 25.73 42.23
C PRO A 692 0.96 25.27 43.36
N ASN A 693 1.10 24.02 43.79
CA ASN A 693 0.27 23.37 44.81
C ASN A 693 -1.20 23.10 44.43
N SER A 694 -1.55 23.18 43.15
CA SER A 694 -2.86 22.71 42.65
C SER A 694 -2.80 21.24 42.21
N ALA A 695 -3.96 20.58 42.15
CA ALA A 695 -4.08 19.29 41.49
C ALA A 695 -3.70 19.40 40.00
N MET A 696 -3.35 18.26 39.39
CA MET A 696 -3.03 18.22 37.96
C MET A 696 -4.23 18.71 37.13
N PRO A 697 -4.01 19.58 36.12
CA PRO A 697 -5.07 20.00 35.22
C PRO A 697 -5.74 18.84 34.46
N ASN A 698 -6.96 19.09 33.99
CA ASN A 698 -7.65 18.17 33.08
C ASN A 698 -6.93 18.09 31.73
N PHE A 699 -6.89 16.89 31.14
CA PHE A 699 -6.45 16.63 29.78
C PHE A 699 -7.64 16.26 28.90
N TYR A 700 -8.17 17.22 28.15
CA TYR A 700 -9.28 17.00 27.23
C TYR A 700 -8.81 16.32 25.96
N HIS A 701 -9.57 15.32 25.54
CA HIS A 701 -9.34 14.56 24.31
C HIS A 701 -10.70 14.07 23.77
N TRP A 702 -10.67 13.35 22.64
CA TRP A 702 -11.87 12.84 21.99
C TRP A 702 -11.78 11.33 21.77
N SER A 703 -12.62 10.54 22.45
CA SER A 703 -12.71 9.07 22.30
C SER A 703 -11.61 8.27 23.01
N HIS A 704 -11.71 6.95 22.98
CA HIS A 704 -10.85 6.04 23.75
C HIS A 704 -9.42 5.85 23.17
N ALA A 705 -9.10 6.49 22.05
CA ALA A 705 -7.85 6.27 21.34
C ALA A 705 -6.64 6.76 22.14
N GLU A 706 -6.66 8.00 22.64
CA GLU A 706 -5.53 8.60 23.37
C GLU A 706 -5.25 7.85 24.68
N PRO A 707 -6.24 7.52 25.54
CA PRO A 707 -5.99 6.72 26.73
C PRO A 707 -5.40 5.35 26.43
N THR A 708 -5.84 4.71 25.33
CA THR A 708 -5.30 3.41 24.91
C THR A 708 -3.85 3.53 24.47
N CYS A 709 -3.53 4.53 23.65
CA CYS A 709 -2.17 4.75 23.13
C CYS A 709 -1.22 5.11 24.25
N TYR A 710 -1.61 6.03 25.13
CA TYR A 710 -0.81 6.44 26.28
C TYR A 710 -0.50 5.29 27.22
N ARG A 711 -1.52 4.48 27.58
CA ARG A 711 -1.31 3.29 28.42
C ARG A 711 -0.31 2.32 27.80
N LYS A 712 -0.37 2.10 26.49
CA LYS A 712 0.60 1.24 25.79
C LYS A 712 2.00 1.85 25.80
N ALA A 713 2.12 3.17 25.63
CA ALA A 713 3.40 3.88 25.70
C ALA A 713 4.02 3.82 27.11
N LEU A 714 3.21 3.96 28.17
CA LEU A 714 3.67 3.79 29.56
C LEU A 714 4.25 2.40 29.80
N LEU A 715 3.59 1.34 29.33
CA LEU A 715 4.10 -0.02 29.48
C LEU A 715 5.45 -0.19 28.79
N ARG A 716 5.64 0.38 27.59
CA ARG A 716 6.94 0.38 26.89
C ARG A 716 8.00 1.20 27.60
N ALA A 717 7.59 2.30 28.24
CA ALA A 717 8.44 3.16 29.05
C ALA A 717 8.67 2.61 30.48
N ASN A 718 8.35 1.34 30.76
CA ASN A 718 8.44 0.73 32.09
C ASN A 718 7.74 1.55 33.19
N ASN A 719 6.61 2.18 32.86
CA ASN A 719 5.82 3.05 33.72
C ASN A 719 6.63 4.20 34.36
N LYS A 720 7.62 4.74 33.63
CA LYS A 720 8.45 5.87 34.08
C LYS A 720 7.65 7.16 34.31
N PHE A 721 6.53 7.35 33.59
CA PHE A 721 5.75 8.59 33.60
C PHE A 721 4.42 8.45 34.36
N PRO A 722 3.87 9.55 34.90
CA PRO A 722 2.56 9.53 35.55
C PRO A 722 1.43 9.12 34.60
N ASN A 723 0.32 8.60 35.16
CA ASN A 723 -0.92 8.45 34.42
C ASN A 723 -1.55 9.82 34.14
N LEU A 724 -2.13 9.99 32.95
CA LEU A 724 -2.92 11.17 32.60
C LEU A 724 -4.36 11.01 33.07
N GLU A 725 -4.89 12.04 33.73
CA GLU A 725 -6.31 12.16 34.01
C GLU A 725 -7.05 12.71 32.79
N PHE A 726 -7.42 11.80 31.91
CA PHE A 726 -8.16 12.11 30.69
C PHE A 726 -9.62 12.54 30.98
N ALA A 727 -10.04 13.62 30.35
CA ALA A 727 -11.41 14.12 30.29
C ALA A 727 -11.98 13.90 28.88
N ASP A 728 -12.72 12.80 28.70
CA ASP A 728 -13.26 12.37 27.41
C ASP A 728 -14.50 13.20 27.02
N LEU A 729 -14.33 14.13 26.08
CA LEU A 729 -15.44 14.96 25.61
C LEU A 729 -16.47 14.17 24.80
N LEU A 730 -16.08 13.11 24.10
CA LEU A 730 -17.04 12.25 23.40
C LEU A 730 -17.99 11.56 24.40
N LYS A 731 -17.48 11.20 25.58
CA LYS A 731 -18.31 10.67 26.67
C LYS A 731 -19.27 11.73 27.20
N VAL A 732 -18.83 12.99 27.36
CA VAL A 732 -19.71 14.11 27.74
C VAL A 732 -20.84 14.27 26.72
N PHE A 733 -20.50 14.34 25.44
CA PHE A 733 -21.44 14.47 24.32
C PHE A 733 -22.46 13.33 24.23
N LYS A 734 -22.12 12.11 24.66
CA LYS A 734 -23.02 10.95 24.59
C LYS A 734 -23.80 10.69 25.88
N ALA A 735 -23.32 11.16 27.02
CA ALA A 735 -23.96 10.92 28.32
C ALA A 735 -25.21 11.77 28.49
N GLU A 736 -25.11 13.05 28.13
CA GLU A 736 -26.24 13.96 27.94
C GLU A 736 -26.14 14.42 26.48
N PRO A 737 -26.98 13.90 25.56
CA PRO A 737 -26.70 13.96 24.13
C PRO A 737 -26.53 15.39 23.58
N ILE A 738 -25.28 15.80 23.36
CA ILE A 738 -24.97 17.10 22.75
C ILE A 738 -24.99 16.92 21.23
N VAL A 739 -26.10 17.26 20.59
CA VAL A 739 -26.31 17.07 19.15
C VAL A 739 -26.37 18.42 18.44
N VAL A 740 -25.74 18.54 17.27
CA VAL A 740 -25.56 19.81 16.56
C VAL A 740 -26.11 19.70 15.14
N LYS A 741 -26.84 20.72 14.67
CA LYS A 741 -27.40 20.77 13.32
C LYS A 741 -26.30 20.75 12.27
N GLY A 742 -26.41 19.85 11.31
CA GLY A 742 -25.38 19.53 10.32
C GLY A 742 -24.45 18.39 10.73
N SER A 743 -24.54 17.88 11.96
CA SER A 743 -23.80 16.72 12.43
C SER A 743 -24.74 15.53 12.63
N LEU A 744 -24.54 14.49 11.82
CA LEU A 744 -25.31 13.24 11.90
C LEU A 744 -24.63 12.17 12.76
N ASN A 745 -23.42 12.43 13.28
CA ASN A 745 -22.67 11.52 14.14
C ASN A 745 -21.68 12.26 15.07
N PHE A 746 -21.14 11.55 16.06
CA PHE A 746 -20.24 12.13 17.06
C PHE A 746 -18.75 12.05 16.69
N GLY A 747 -18.39 12.02 15.40
CA GLY A 747 -16.99 12.19 15.01
C GLY A 747 -16.55 13.63 15.27
N LEU A 748 -15.34 13.84 15.81
CA LEU A 748 -14.83 15.20 16.13
C LEU A 748 -14.97 16.15 14.94
N LYS A 749 -14.56 15.70 13.74
CA LYS A 749 -14.69 16.48 12.51
C LYS A 749 -16.13 16.77 12.10
N SER A 750 -17.05 15.84 12.32
CA SER A 750 -18.47 16.06 12.02
C SER A 750 -19.05 17.13 12.94
N VAL A 751 -18.81 17.00 14.24
CA VAL A 751 -19.28 17.95 15.25
C VAL A 751 -18.66 19.32 15.04
N ALA A 752 -17.33 19.41 14.90
CA ALA A 752 -16.64 20.68 14.70
C ALA A 752 -17.06 21.37 13.39
N LYS A 753 -17.19 20.63 12.27
CA LYS A 753 -17.69 21.20 11.01
C LYS A 753 -19.11 21.75 11.16
N ALA A 754 -19.99 21.05 11.87
CA ALA A 754 -21.34 21.51 12.14
C ALA A 754 -21.34 22.78 13.01
N LEU A 755 -20.56 22.81 14.09
CA LEU A 755 -20.41 24.00 14.93
C LEU A 755 -19.87 25.20 14.12
N TYR A 756 -18.86 24.98 13.28
CA TYR A 756 -18.30 26.01 12.39
C TYR A 756 -19.35 26.54 11.40
N GLN A 757 -20.10 25.65 10.74
CA GLN A 757 -21.17 26.03 9.81
C GLN A 757 -22.29 26.83 10.49
N ASN A 758 -22.57 26.56 11.76
CA ASN A 758 -23.51 27.31 12.59
C ASN A 758 -22.86 28.53 13.29
N LYS A 759 -21.60 28.88 12.96
CA LYS A 759 -20.87 30.04 13.50
C LYS A 759 -20.68 30.02 15.02
N MET A 760 -20.54 28.81 15.58
CA MET A 760 -20.34 28.58 17.02
C MET A 760 -18.86 28.46 17.38
N ILE A 761 -18.02 28.08 16.41
CA ILE A 761 -16.56 28.04 16.52
C ILE A 761 -15.94 28.64 15.26
N ASP A 762 -14.65 29.00 15.31
CA ASP A 762 -13.97 29.73 14.24
C ASP A 762 -13.02 28.85 13.42
N THR A 763 -12.61 27.70 13.97
CA THR A 763 -11.60 26.83 13.38
C THR A 763 -12.20 25.66 12.60
N ILE A 764 -11.63 25.37 11.43
CA ILE A 764 -11.88 24.16 10.64
C ILE A 764 -10.59 23.72 9.93
N TRP A 765 -10.42 22.41 9.68
CA TRP A 765 -9.26 21.87 8.96
C TRP A 765 -9.13 22.46 7.56
N ASN A 766 -7.89 22.82 7.19
CA ASN A 766 -7.56 23.23 5.82
C ASN A 766 -7.71 22.04 4.85
N THR A 767 -8.56 22.21 3.83
CA THR A 767 -8.80 21.20 2.78
C THR A 767 -7.61 20.96 1.86
N GLU A 768 -6.64 21.87 1.82
CA GLU A 768 -5.40 21.73 1.05
C GLU A 768 -4.33 20.92 1.79
N ASN A 769 -4.51 20.67 3.10
CA ASN A 769 -3.57 19.85 3.86
C ASN A 769 -3.65 18.39 3.37
N PRO A 770 -2.52 17.77 2.94
CA PRO A 770 -2.51 16.37 2.50
C PRO A 770 -2.90 15.40 3.62
N CYS A 771 -2.68 15.77 4.88
CA CYS A 771 -3.14 15.05 6.05
C CYS A 771 -4.61 15.36 6.35
N SER A 772 -5.49 14.44 5.93
CA SER A 772 -6.95 14.60 6.10
C SER A 772 -7.54 13.76 7.24
N ASN A 773 -6.74 12.91 7.90
CA ASN A 773 -7.12 12.04 9.02
C ASN A 773 -5.88 11.30 9.55
N GLY A 774 -5.97 10.71 10.75
CA GLY A 774 -4.87 9.97 11.38
C GLY A 774 -4.32 8.78 10.58
N LEU A 775 -5.13 8.13 9.73
CA LEU A 775 -4.64 7.05 8.85
C LEU A 775 -3.70 7.60 7.78
N THR A 776 -4.04 8.75 7.19
CA THR A 776 -3.19 9.47 6.25
C THR A 776 -1.95 10.02 6.96
N ALA A 777 -2.08 10.61 8.15
CA ALA A 777 -0.96 11.08 8.98
C ALA A 777 0.08 9.97 9.19
N MET A 778 -0.40 8.80 9.62
CA MET A 778 0.40 7.62 9.88
C MET A 778 1.20 7.15 8.65
N VAL A 779 0.58 7.07 7.47
CA VAL A 779 1.26 6.65 6.23
C VAL A 779 2.27 7.67 5.75
N LEU A 780 1.88 8.95 5.78
CA LEU A 780 2.74 10.07 5.39
C LEU A 780 3.98 10.15 6.29
N ALA A 781 3.80 10.05 7.61
CA ALA A 781 4.88 10.02 8.58
C ALA A 781 5.84 8.86 8.27
N TRP A 782 5.34 7.62 8.21
CA TRP A 782 6.18 6.45 7.96
C TRP A 782 7.04 6.59 6.69
N LYS A 783 6.42 7.03 5.57
CA LYS A 783 7.16 7.26 4.32
C LYS A 783 8.23 8.34 4.46
N THR A 784 7.96 9.37 5.24
CA THR A 784 8.88 10.48 5.46
C THR A 784 10.11 10.01 6.23
N TYR A 785 9.92 9.27 7.33
CA TYR A 785 11.01 8.68 8.10
C TYR A 785 11.86 7.67 7.29
N GLN A 786 11.32 7.05 6.24
CA GLN A 786 12.10 6.16 5.35
C GLN A 786 12.96 6.91 4.32
N LYS A 787 12.62 8.16 3.98
CA LYS A 787 13.22 8.89 2.84
C LYS A 787 14.06 10.09 3.26
N THR A 788 13.75 10.68 4.41
CA THR A 788 14.38 11.89 4.91
C THR A 788 15.53 11.54 5.85
N LYS A 789 16.63 12.29 5.80
CA LYS A 789 17.68 12.15 6.81
C LYS A 789 17.12 12.57 8.16
N LEU A 790 17.48 11.84 9.23
CA LEU A 790 16.92 12.09 10.56
C LEU A 790 17.13 13.53 11.06
N ALA A 791 18.25 14.16 10.69
CA ALA A 791 18.55 15.55 11.06
C ALA A 791 17.54 16.57 10.50
N ASP A 792 16.86 16.23 9.40
CA ASP A 792 16.00 17.14 8.64
C ASP A 792 14.51 16.84 8.84
N ILE A 793 14.16 15.93 9.76
CA ILE A 793 12.79 15.41 9.86
C ILE A 793 11.77 16.49 10.24
N HIS A 794 12.16 17.39 11.15
CA HIS A 794 11.32 18.51 11.59
C HIS A 794 11.17 19.59 10.52
N GLU A 795 12.09 19.66 9.56
CA GLU A 795 12.00 20.58 8.42
C GLU A 795 11.17 20.02 7.26
N SER A 796 10.77 18.74 7.34
CA SER A 796 9.97 18.11 6.31
C SER A 796 8.60 18.79 6.17
N PRO A 797 8.21 19.25 4.97
CA PRO A 797 6.87 19.81 4.75
C PRO A 797 5.75 18.86 5.17
N VAL A 798 5.95 17.55 4.98
CA VAL A 798 4.97 16.52 5.35
C VAL A 798 4.78 16.44 6.86
N ILE A 799 5.86 16.48 7.64
CA ILE A 799 5.77 16.48 9.11
C ILE A 799 5.13 17.78 9.59
N GLN A 800 5.48 18.92 8.99
CA GLN A 800 4.85 20.21 9.29
C GLN A 800 3.34 20.22 9.01
N ASP A 801 2.90 19.55 7.94
CA ASP A 801 1.47 19.40 7.63
C ASP A 801 0.76 18.48 8.63
N ILE A 802 1.43 17.45 9.15
CA ILE A 802 0.91 16.60 10.24
C ILE A 802 0.83 17.38 11.56
N ILE A 803 1.84 18.20 11.88
CA ILE A 803 1.83 19.08 13.07
C ILE A 803 0.63 20.03 13.01
N LYS A 804 0.41 20.71 11.88
CA LYS A 804 -0.76 21.58 11.71
C LYS A 804 -2.07 20.80 11.84
N TYR A 805 -2.14 19.60 11.30
CA TYR A 805 -3.32 18.73 11.40
C TYR A 805 -3.63 18.40 12.87
N ASN A 806 -2.63 17.98 13.63
CA ASN A 806 -2.73 17.66 15.05
C ASN A 806 -3.01 18.90 15.92
N GLU A 807 -2.44 20.07 15.58
CA GLU A 807 -2.82 21.35 16.20
C GLU A 807 -4.31 21.64 16.05
N MET A 808 -4.87 21.43 14.84
CA MET A 808 -6.29 21.65 14.60
C MET A 808 -7.14 20.72 15.46
N ASP A 809 -6.77 19.45 15.62
CA ASP A 809 -7.49 18.50 16.48
C ASP A 809 -7.51 18.98 17.95
N CYS A 810 -6.39 19.51 18.48
CA CYS A 810 -6.36 20.15 19.80
C CYS A 810 -7.18 21.46 19.86
N LYS A 811 -7.06 22.30 18.84
CA LYS A 811 -7.66 23.64 18.79
C LYS A 811 -9.18 23.58 18.79
N VAL A 812 -9.77 22.68 18.00
CA VAL A 812 -11.23 22.54 17.94
C VAL A 812 -11.81 22.06 19.26
N LEU A 813 -11.10 21.20 20.01
CA LEU A 813 -11.55 20.77 21.35
C LEU A 813 -11.64 21.96 22.32
N TRP A 814 -10.66 22.86 22.25
CA TRP A 814 -10.65 24.11 23.02
C TRP A 814 -11.80 25.03 22.64
N GLU A 815 -12.06 25.24 21.35
CA GLU A 815 -13.17 26.08 20.90
C GLU A 815 -14.53 25.47 21.28
N ILE A 816 -14.69 24.16 21.16
CA ILE A 816 -15.90 23.44 21.58
C ILE A 816 -16.16 23.67 23.06
N ILE A 817 -15.18 23.42 23.93
CA ILE A 817 -15.34 23.62 25.37
C ILE A 817 -15.68 25.08 25.67
N LYS A 818 -14.94 26.03 25.09
CA LYS A 818 -15.15 27.45 25.31
C LYS A 818 -16.59 27.85 24.95
N TYR A 819 -17.04 27.47 23.75
CA TYR A 819 -18.39 27.76 23.28
C TYR A 819 -19.46 27.16 24.21
N LEU A 820 -19.31 25.89 24.60
CA LEU A 820 -20.28 25.23 25.46
C LEU A 820 -20.36 25.87 26.85
N ARG A 821 -19.24 26.27 27.44
CA ARG A 821 -19.22 27.00 28.73
C ARG A 821 -19.94 28.35 28.62
N ASP A 822 -19.63 29.11 27.57
CA ASP A 822 -20.15 30.47 27.41
C ASP A 822 -21.67 30.49 27.10
N ASN A 823 -22.21 29.43 26.51
CA ASN A 823 -23.58 29.43 25.96
C ASN A 823 -24.52 28.36 26.54
N HIS A 824 -24.00 27.29 27.14
CA HIS A 824 -24.80 26.09 27.46
C HIS A 824 -24.63 25.55 28.89
N THR A 825 -23.82 26.16 29.76
CA THR A 825 -23.65 25.72 31.17
C THR A 825 -24.48 26.50 32.19
#